data_AF-A0A7W1MRE3-F1
#
_entry.id   AF-A0A7W1MRE3-F1
#
_cell.length_a   1.000
_cell.length_b   1.000
_cell.length_c   1.000
_cell.angle_alpha   90.00
_cell.angle_beta   90.00
_cell.angle_gamma   90.00
#
_symmetry.space_group_name_H-M   'P 1'
#
loop_
_entity.id
_entity.type
_entity.pdbx_description
1 polymer ?
#
loop_
_entity_poly.entity_id
_entity_poly.type
_entity_poly.pdbx_seq_one_letter_code
_entity_poly.pdbx_strand_id
1 'polypeptide(L)'
;MGFAYAKIELRNPRRADLRPMSVQALADSGANWSCIPEHVRLQLELEEAERREVILADGTRKSIPYVGPLEIRFENRLSFGGALVMGDQVLLGAISMEDMDVVIEPKSRKLSVNPASPNVASGFVGQTQSLQPPQTVNVQINGVWRQFPKGTRLIEACEQAGSYVPRYCYHKKLSSPGNCRMCLIEMGMPKVGPDRKPQLGPDGKPEINWMPRPQICCATDVSEGLGVRTHSPMVEECRRGVMEFLLINHPLDCPICDQAGECRLQEFSVEYGRQDSRFLENKVKKPKNIELGPRVTLDDERCILCSRCIRFSKEIAKDDVLGFVDRGSFSTLTAHPGKRLENNYSLNTVDICPVGALTSSDFRFKMRIWFLKETKSFCTSCATGCNTLIGTREDAIYRQTPRENDAVNSCWMCDYGRLNFDYLQSDRRLLEPLVRDQDRLQPATWSHALQSVAALLRPFAGWQIAILASGRMTNEELWLTARLAESLGATLIDIVPRSGPADDILLSADRNPNTSGARLLRVASESATVLQQIKESIYSGQVQALISLGENPLECGIAPEQLARLPLYIAMDLLSNNSTSYASVVLPSLGFAEKRGSMINGKGRLQRLNRAVRGPGEARDDWDILRSLIQAISGNASATSSQPAGTYTIEDVFRQMSEAVPELSGLTLSRISDLGVQVSNLDKTPGPPGEPAQEKVRERELEKHPQ
;
A
#
# COMPACT_ATOMS: atom_id res chain seq x y z
N MET A 1 -12.19 -46.57 2.86
CA MET A 1 -12.20 -45.37 2.01
C MET A 1 -12.51 -45.81 0.60
N GLY A 2 -13.57 -45.29 -0.01
CA GLY A 2 -13.97 -45.66 -1.36
C GLY A 2 -13.30 -44.74 -2.37
N PHE A 3 -12.63 -45.31 -3.36
CA PHE A 3 -12.14 -44.57 -4.52
C PHE A 3 -13.30 -43.87 -5.23
N ALA A 4 -13.16 -42.58 -5.50
CA ALA A 4 -14.12 -41.80 -6.27
C ALA A 4 -13.52 -41.47 -7.63
N TYR A 5 -14.27 -41.70 -8.71
CA TYR A 5 -13.80 -41.43 -10.06
C TYR A 5 -14.64 -40.33 -10.71
N ALA A 6 -13.97 -39.49 -11.49
CA ALA A 6 -14.58 -38.38 -12.20
C ALA A 6 -14.08 -38.33 -13.64
N LYS A 7 -14.98 -38.03 -14.58
CA LYS A 7 -14.56 -37.72 -15.95
C LYS A 7 -14.15 -36.25 -15.98
N ILE A 8 -12.88 -35.99 -16.27
CA ILE A 8 -12.31 -34.65 -16.35
C ILE A 8 -11.73 -34.40 -17.74
N GLU A 9 -11.61 -33.14 -18.12
CA GLU A 9 -10.91 -32.74 -19.34
C GLU A 9 -9.59 -32.06 -18.98
N LEU A 10 -8.51 -32.52 -19.61
CA LEU A 10 -7.16 -32.00 -19.44
C LEU A 10 -6.72 -31.26 -20.70
N ARG A 11 -6.12 -30.08 -20.53
CA ARG A 11 -5.64 -29.26 -21.65
C ARG A 11 -4.31 -28.59 -21.33
N ASN A 12 -3.47 -28.40 -22.34
CA ASN A 12 -2.33 -27.49 -22.25
C ASN A 12 -2.76 -26.08 -22.66
N PRO A 13 -2.87 -25.11 -21.73
CA PRO A 13 -3.35 -23.76 -22.04
C PRO A 13 -2.36 -22.94 -22.89
N ARG A 14 -1.08 -23.37 -22.99
CA ARG A 14 -0.09 -22.72 -23.87
C ARG A 14 -0.19 -23.17 -25.33
N ARG A 15 -0.84 -24.31 -25.58
CA ARG A 15 -0.94 -24.95 -26.90
C ARG A 15 -2.40 -25.15 -27.27
N ALA A 16 -3.05 -24.05 -27.65
CA ALA A 16 -4.47 -24.06 -28.03
C ALA A 16 -4.78 -24.88 -29.30
N ASP A 17 -3.74 -25.21 -30.08
CA ASP A 17 -3.77 -26.09 -31.25
C ASP A 17 -3.93 -27.57 -30.89
N LEU A 18 -3.56 -27.98 -29.67
CA LEU A 18 -3.71 -29.35 -29.20
C LEU A 18 -5.14 -29.62 -28.73
N ARG A 19 -5.67 -30.81 -29.06
CA ARG A 19 -7.01 -31.22 -28.64
C ARG A 19 -7.02 -31.50 -27.13
N PRO A 20 -8.02 -31.01 -26.37
CA PRO A 20 -8.23 -31.43 -24.99
C PRO A 20 -8.44 -32.93 -24.89
N MET A 21 -8.04 -33.50 -23.77
CA MET A 21 -8.11 -34.94 -23.53
C MET A 21 -9.06 -35.23 -22.38
N SER A 22 -10.15 -35.92 -22.68
CA SER A 22 -11.08 -36.44 -21.67
C SER A 22 -10.54 -37.71 -21.04
N VAL A 23 -10.34 -37.72 -19.73
CA VAL A 23 -9.84 -38.90 -18.98
C VAL A 23 -10.75 -39.22 -17.81
N GLN A 24 -10.74 -40.49 -17.39
CA GLN A 24 -11.29 -40.88 -16.10
C GLN A 24 -10.20 -40.71 -15.05
N ALA A 25 -10.38 -39.78 -14.12
CA ALA A 25 -9.43 -39.52 -13.04
C ALA A 25 -9.91 -40.12 -11.73
N LEU A 26 -8.97 -40.64 -10.95
CA LEU A 26 -9.19 -41.00 -9.55
C LEU A 26 -9.07 -39.75 -8.68
N ALA A 27 -10.12 -39.36 -7.99
CA ALA A 27 -10.10 -38.27 -7.02
C ALA A 27 -9.62 -38.78 -5.65
N ASP A 28 -8.55 -38.19 -5.13
CA ASP A 28 -7.96 -38.56 -3.84
C ASP A 28 -7.60 -37.31 -3.04
N SER A 29 -8.37 -37.04 -1.98
CA SER A 29 -8.14 -35.89 -1.11
C SER A 29 -6.96 -36.07 -0.15
N GLY A 30 -6.39 -37.28 -0.06
CA GLY A 30 -5.16 -37.55 0.69
C GLY A 30 -3.88 -37.25 -0.10
N ALA A 31 -3.97 -37.10 -1.42
CA ALA A 31 -2.86 -36.74 -2.28
C ALA A 31 -2.83 -35.23 -2.52
N ASN A 32 -1.76 -34.56 -2.14
CA ASN A 32 -1.66 -33.09 -2.33
C ASN A 32 -1.64 -32.69 -3.82
N TRP A 33 -0.85 -33.40 -4.63
CA TRP A 33 -0.63 -33.08 -6.05
C TRP A 33 -1.41 -34.01 -6.96
N SER A 34 -1.93 -33.46 -8.06
CA SER A 34 -2.44 -34.27 -9.17
C SER A 34 -1.29 -35.01 -9.87
N CYS A 35 -1.55 -36.23 -10.32
CA CYS A 35 -0.59 -37.05 -11.05
C CYS A 35 -1.14 -37.42 -12.43
N ILE A 36 -0.27 -37.44 -13.44
CA ILE A 36 -0.62 -37.86 -14.80
C ILE A 36 0.36 -38.93 -15.30
N PRO A 37 -0.11 -39.89 -16.10
CA PRO A 37 0.77 -40.83 -16.79
C PRO A 37 1.64 -40.15 -17.85
N GLU A 38 2.77 -40.79 -18.18
CA GLU A 38 3.71 -40.30 -19.19
C GLU A 38 3.04 -40.04 -20.56
N HIS A 39 2.10 -40.90 -20.99
CA HIS A 39 1.41 -40.72 -22.27
C HIS A 39 0.55 -39.45 -22.31
N VAL A 40 -0.03 -39.05 -21.17
CA VAL A 40 -0.83 -37.82 -21.04
C VAL A 40 0.07 -36.59 -21.19
N ARG A 41 1.24 -36.61 -20.54
CA ARG A 41 2.27 -35.58 -20.69
C ARG A 41 2.68 -35.40 -22.15
N LEU A 42 2.96 -36.51 -22.85
CA LEU A 42 3.40 -36.50 -24.24
C LEU A 42 2.30 -35.99 -25.19
N GLN A 43 1.05 -36.42 -25.00
CA GLN A 43 -0.07 -36.02 -25.86
C GLN A 43 -0.47 -34.55 -25.69
N LEU A 44 -0.37 -34.03 -24.47
CA LEU A 44 -0.61 -32.61 -24.19
C LEU A 44 0.66 -31.75 -24.37
N GLU A 45 1.78 -32.36 -24.78
CA GLU A 45 3.10 -31.72 -24.92
C GLU A 45 3.46 -30.84 -23.71
N LEU A 46 3.27 -31.37 -22.49
CA LEU A 46 3.54 -30.63 -21.26
C LEU A 46 5.04 -30.63 -20.95
N GLU A 47 5.59 -29.43 -20.78
CA GLU A 47 7.00 -29.22 -20.46
C GLU A 47 7.28 -29.54 -18.98
N GLU A 48 8.45 -30.12 -18.71
CA GLU A 48 8.96 -30.28 -17.35
C GLU A 48 9.36 -28.92 -16.79
N ALA A 49 8.63 -28.48 -15.76
CA ALA A 49 8.92 -27.22 -15.09
C ALA A 49 10.06 -27.39 -14.08
N GLU A 50 10.01 -28.48 -13.29
CA GLU A 50 11.02 -28.84 -12.30
C GLU A 50 10.89 -30.33 -11.90
N ARG A 51 11.86 -30.84 -11.12
CA ARG A 51 11.72 -32.14 -10.44
C ARG A 51 11.42 -31.93 -8.96
N ARG A 52 10.44 -32.65 -8.43
CA ARG A 52 10.04 -32.56 -7.02
C ARG A 52 10.33 -33.85 -6.28
N GLU A 53 10.88 -33.73 -5.08
CA GLU A 53 10.97 -34.85 -4.16
C GLU A 53 9.61 -35.06 -3.46
N VAL A 54 9.03 -36.25 -3.61
CA VAL A 54 7.72 -36.59 -3.04
C VAL A 54 7.82 -37.83 -2.16
N ILE A 55 7.00 -37.86 -1.11
CA ILE A 55 6.84 -39.02 -0.23
C ILE A 55 5.60 -39.77 -0.69
N LEU A 56 5.77 -41.03 -1.08
CA LEU A 56 4.67 -41.93 -1.45
C LEU A 56 3.96 -42.47 -0.20
N ALA A 57 2.78 -43.04 -0.37
CA ALA A 57 1.98 -43.59 0.73
C ALA A 57 2.69 -44.70 1.53
N ASP A 58 3.67 -45.39 0.93
CA ASP A 58 4.52 -46.39 1.60
C ASP A 58 5.71 -45.79 2.36
N GLY A 59 5.83 -44.45 2.41
CA GLY A 59 6.90 -43.71 3.05
C GLY A 59 8.17 -43.54 2.20
N THR A 60 8.21 -44.09 0.98
CA THR A 60 9.37 -43.96 0.09
C THR A 60 9.47 -42.56 -0.50
N ARG A 61 10.70 -42.04 -0.62
CA ARG A 61 11.00 -40.75 -1.26
C ARG A 61 11.43 -40.95 -2.70
N LYS A 62 10.82 -40.21 -3.64
CA LYS A 62 11.18 -40.25 -5.07
C LYS A 62 11.24 -38.85 -5.66
N SER A 63 12.19 -38.62 -6.57
CA SER A 63 12.28 -37.39 -7.37
C SER A 63 11.52 -37.57 -8.69
N ILE A 64 10.39 -36.87 -8.83
CA ILE A 64 9.44 -37.04 -9.93
C ILE A 64 9.32 -35.74 -10.73
N PRO A 65 9.29 -35.80 -12.09
CA PRO A 65 9.05 -34.63 -12.92
C PRO A 65 7.70 -33.98 -12.59
N TYR A 66 7.70 -32.65 -12.46
CA TYR A 66 6.51 -31.84 -12.32
C TYR A 66 6.33 -31.01 -13.59
N VAL A 67 5.19 -31.18 -14.25
CA VAL A 67 4.92 -30.60 -15.57
C VAL A 67 3.75 -29.64 -15.53
N GLY A 68 3.76 -28.64 -16.40
CA GLY A 68 2.68 -27.68 -16.53
C GLY A 68 3.00 -26.58 -17.54
N PRO A 69 2.11 -25.60 -17.72
CA PRO A 69 0.79 -25.50 -17.08
C PRO A 69 -0.20 -26.55 -17.61
N LEU A 70 -1.05 -27.05 -16.73
CA LEU A 70 -2.13 -28.00 -17.00
C LEU A 70 -3.45 -27.35 -16.57
N GLU A 71 -4.38 -27.29 -17.50
CA GLU A 71 -5.75 -26.87 -17.27
C GLU A 71 -6.62 -28.12 -17.03
N ILE A 72 -7.33 -28.16 -15.91
CA ILE A 72 -8.20 -29.27 -15.51
C ILE A 72 -9.63 -28.76 -15.43
N ARG A 73 -10.54 -29.42 -16.15
CA ARG A 73 -11.97 -29.09 -16.18
C ARG A 73 -12.81 -30.23 -15.62
N PHE A 74 -13.75 -29.89 -14.75
CA PHE A 74 -14.79 -30.79 -14.26
C PHE A 74 -16.12 -30.05 -14.18
N GLU A 75 -17.12 -30.51 -14.94
CA GLU A 75 -18.42 -29.83 -15.09
C GLU A 75 -18.27 -28.33 -15.42
N ASN A 76 -18.76 -27.43 -14.56
CA ASN A 76 -18.66 -25.97 -14.69
C ASN A 76 -17.43 -25.38 -13.97
N ARG A 77 -16.47 -26.22 -13.54
CA ARG A 77 -15.29 -25.85 -12.77
C ARG A 77 -14.00 -26.05 -13.58
N LEU A 78 -13.02 -25.24 -13.23
CA LEU A 78 -11.73 -25.08 -13.88
C LEU A 78 -10.63 -24.85 -12.84
N SER A 79 -9.52 -25.59 -12.92
CA SER A 79 -8.28 -25.34 -12.18
C SER A 79 -7.10 -25.22 -13.14
N PHE A 80 -6.13 -24.38 -12.79
CA PHE A 80 -4.86 -24.23 -13.48
C PHE A 80 -3.73 -24.59 -12.54
N GLY A 81 -2.92 -25.59 -12.91
CA GLY A 81 -1.82 -26.03 -12.07
C GLY A 81 -0.77 -26.80 -12.85
N GLY A 82 -0.03 -27.65 -12.17
CA GLY A 82 0.82 -28.66 -12.79
C GLY A 82 0.53 -30.03 -12.18
N ALA A 83 1.13 -31.07 -12.75
CA ALA A 83 0.96 -32.44 -12.30
C ALA A 83 2.30 -33.16 -12.21
N LEU A 84 2.39 -34.11 -11.29
CA LEU A 84 3.52 -35.03 -11.21
C LEU A 84 3.37 -36.10 -12.29
N VAL A 85 4.47 -36.42 -12.98
CA VAL A 85 4.47 -37.44 -14.04
C VAL A 85 4.79 -38.79 -13.44
N MET A 86 3.75 -39.51 -13.02
CA MET A 86 3.87 -40.81 -12.37
C MET A 86 2.54 -41.57 -12.41
N GLY A 87 2.63 -42.89 -12.24
CA GLY A 87 1.45 -43.77 -12.25
C GLY A 87 0.98 -44.14 -13.66
N ASP A 88 -0.05 -44.98 -13.70
CA ASP A 88 -0.67 -45.54 -14.89
C ASP A 88 -2.04 -44.91 -15.21
N GLN A 89 -2.64 -44.22 -14.24
CA GLN A 89 -3.89 -43.47 -14.38
C GLN A 89 -3.75 -42.02 -13.88
N VAL A 90 -4.67 -41.15 -14.30
CA VAL A 90 -4.74 -39.78 -13.81
C VAL A 90 -5.29 -39.77 -12.38
N LEU A 91 -4.59 -39.09 -11.48
CA LEU A 91 -5.02 -38.83 -10.11
C LEU A 91 -5.26 -37.33 -9.94
N LEU A 92 -6.44 -36.97 -9.44
CA LEU A 92 -6.81 -35.60 -9.10
C LEU A 92 -6.56 -35.38 -7.60
N GLY A 93 -5.57 -34.53 -7.30
CA GLY A 93 -5.14 -34.24 -5.93
C GLY A 93 -5.92 -33.10 -5.27
N ALA A 94 -5.74 -32.95 -3.96
CA ALA A 94 -6.42 -31.99 -3.09
C ALA A 94 -6.31 -30.55 -3.60
N ILE A 95 -5.13 -30.10 -4.03
CA ILE A 95 -4.94 -28.72 -4.52
C ILE A 95 -5.85 -28.42 -5.72
N SER A 96 -5.89 -29.32 -6.71
CA SER A 96 -6.75 -29.13 -7.89
C SER A 96 -8.24 -29.25 -7.55
N MET A 97 -8.60 -30.04 -6.55
CA MET A 97 -9.99 -30.17 -6.08
C MET A 97 -10.44 -28.95 -5.28
N GLU A 98 -9.57 -28.39 -4.44
CA GLU A 98 -9.81 -27.16 -3.69
C GLU A 98 -9.95 -25.96 -4.64
N ASP A 99 -9.09 -25.85 -5.64
CA ASP A 99 -9.17 -24.80 -6.68
C ASP A 99 -10.52 -24.83 -7.44
N MET A 100 -11.01 -26.03 -7.74
CA MET A 100 -12.29 -26.21 -8.42
C MET A 100 -13.50 -26.11 -7.48
N ASP A 101 -13.28 -26.12 -6.16
CA ASP A 101 -14.31 -26.22 -5.12
C ASP A 101 -15.26 -27.40 -5.39
N VAL A 102 -14.65 -28.59 -5.48
CA VAL A 102 -15.32 -29.88 -5.67
C VAL A 102 -15.12 -30.77 -4.45
N VAL A 103 -16.11 -31.61 -4.16
CA VAL A 103 -16.11 -32.49 -2.98
C VAL A 103 -16.32 -33.94 -3.39
N ILE A 104 -15.72 -34.86 -2.64
CA ILE A 104 -15.99 -36.29 -2.79
C ILE A 104 -17.19 -36.63 -1.92
N GLU A 105 -18.30 -37.05 -2.54
CA GLU A 105 -19.48 -37.52 -1.83
C GLU A 105 -19.23 -38.93 -1.25
N PRO A 106 -19.15 -39.10 0.09
CA PRO A 106 -18.73 -40.38 0.66
C PRO A 106 -19.70 -41.54 0.40
N LYS A 107 -20.99 -41.22 0.25
CA LYS A 107 -22.07 -42.21 0.03
C LYS A 107 -22.12 -42.69 -1.42
N SER A 108 -22.01 -41.77 -2.38
CA SER A 108 -22.12 -42.07 -3.82
C SER A 108 -20.76 -42.41 -4.45
N ARG A 109 -19.64 -42.11 -3.75
CA ARG A 109 -18.25 -42.23 -4.25
C ARG A 109 -18.05 -41.51 -5.58
N LYS A 110 -18.69 -40.34 -5.72
CA LYS A 110 -18.55 -39.47 -6.87
C LYS A 110 -17.90 -38.16 -6.45
N LEU A 111 -17.14 -37.58 -7.36
CA LEU A 111 -16.79 -36.18 -7.27
C LEU A 111 -18.00 -35.36 -7.71
N SER A 112 -18.38 -34.36 -6.94
CA SER A 112 -19.44 -33.42 -7.31
C SER A 112 -18.99 -31.99 -6.99
N VAL A 113 -19.60 -31.03 -7.70
CA VAL A 113 -19.46 -29.62 -7.37
C VAL A 113 -19.99 -29.39 -5.96
N ASN A 114 -19.27 -28.60 -5.15
CA ASN A 114 -19.69 -28.31 -3.78
C ASN A 114 -21.14 -27.78 -3.74
N PRO A 115 -22.08 -28.50 -3.10
CA PRO A 115 -23.49 -28.10 -3.06
C PRO A 115 -23.74 -26.77 -2.36
N ALA A 116 -22.80 -26.31 -1.52
CA ALA A 116 -22.86 -25.00 -0.87
C ALA A 116 -22.49 -23.83 -1.82
N SER A 117 -21.99 -24.13 -3.02
CA SER A 117 -21.56 -23.15 -4.02
C SER A 117 -21.91 -23.59 -5.45
N PRO A 118 -23.17 -23.96 -5.76
CA PRO A 118 -23.51 -24.65 -7.01
C PRO A 118 -23.30 -23.81 -8.28
N ASN A 119 -23.32 -22.48 -8.14
CA ASN A 119 -23.22 -21.52 -9.26
C ASN A 119 -21.89 -20.76 -9.32
N VAL A 120 -20.91 -21.12 -8.49
CA VAL A 120 -19.57 -20.52 -8.58
C VAL A 120 -18.88 -21.19 -9.77
N ALA A 121 -18.91 -20.58 -10.96
CA ALA A 121 -17.89 -20.92 -11.95
C ALA A 121 -16.55 -20.53 -11.29
N SER A 122 -15.62 -21.47 -11.10
CA SER A 122 -14.33 -21.12 -10.54
C SER A 122 -13.67 -20.10 -11.46
N GLY A 123 -13.61 -18.88 -10.95
CA GLY A 123 -13.28 -17.67 -11.67
C GLY A 123 -12.98 -16.58 -10.65
N PHE A 124 -11.93 -16.78 -9.85
CA PHE A 124 -11.11 -15.63 -9.44
C PHE A 124 -10.37 -15.10 -10.68
N VAL A 125 -11.14 -14.58 -11.62
CA VAL A 125 -10.74 -13.62 -12.64
C VAL A 125 -11.98 -12.75 -12.81
N GLY A 126 -11.96 -11.58 -12.18
CA GLY A 126 -12.98 -10.57 -12.40
C GLY A 126 -13.12 -10.33 -13.91
N GLN A 127 -14.37 -10.23 -14.37
CA GLN A 127 -14.75 -9.72 -15.69
C GLN A 127 -13.65 -9.81 -16.76
N THR A 128 -13.29 -11.01 -17.19
CA THR A 128 -12.74 -11.15 -18.53
C THR A 128 -13.88 -10.96 -19.53
N GLN A 129 -14.17 -9.69 -19.85
CA GLN A 129 -14.16 -9.34 -21.27
C GLN A 129 -12.93 -10.04 -21.83
N SER A 130 -13.08 -10.80 -22.91
CA SER A 130 -12.01 -11.55 -23.57
C SER A 130 -10.73 -10.70 -23.71
N LEU A 131 -9.87 -10.71 -22.70
CA LEU A 131 -8.52 -10.21 -22.77
C LEU A 131 -7.78 -11.38 -23.38
N GLN A 132 -7.62 -11.34 -24.71
CA GLN A 132 -6.56 -12.10 -25.34
C GLN A 132 -5.28 -11.90 -24.50
N PRO A 133 -4.47 -12.94 -24.25
CA PRO A 133 -3.19 -12.74 -23.57
C PRO A 133 -2.48 -11.58 -24.28
N PRO A 134 -1.99 -10.56 -23.53
CA PRO A 134 -1.47 -9.35 -24.14
C PRO A 134 -0.41 -9.77 -25.14
N GLN A 135 -0.61 -9.40 -26.42
CA GLN A 135 0.28 -9.76 -27.50
C GLN A 135 1.71 -9.41 -27.05
N THR A 136 2.59 -10.39 -26.89
CA THR A 136 3.98 -10.12 -26.51
C THR A 136 4.80 -9.84 -27.76
N VAL A 137 5.85 -9.04 -27.58
CA VAL A 137 6.84 -8.76 -28.62
C VAL A 137 8.23 -9.11 -28.12
N ASN A 138 9.07 -9.66 -29.00
CA ASN A 138 10.46 -9.96 -28.71
C ASN A 138 11.31 -8.69 -28.90
N VAL A 139 12.04 -8.29 -27.87
CA VAL A 139 12.90 -7.10 -27.85
C VAL A 139 14.29 -7.50 -27.40
N GLN A 140 15.31 -7.02 -28.10
CA GLN A 140 16.71 -7.18 -27.69
C GLN A 140 17.14 -6.00 -26.82
N ILE A 141 17.50 -6.25 -25.57
CA ILE A 141 18.02 -5.24 -24.64
C ILE A 141 19.47 -5.60 -24.30
N ASN A 142 20.41 -4.75 -24.69
CA ASN A 142 21.85 -4.94 -24.50
C ASN A 142 22.34 -6.31 -25.02
N GLY A 143 21.81 -6.75 -26.17
CA GLY A 143 22.13 -8.05 -26.78
C GLY A 143 21.29 -9.23 -26.27
N VAL A 144 20.55 -9.07 -25.16
CA VAL A 144 19.72 -10.12 -24.58
C VAL A 144 18.27 -9.98 -25.06
N TRP A 145 17.74 -11.02 -25.69
CA TRP A 145 16.36 -11.06 -26.16
C TRP A 145 15.40 -11.43 -25.04
N ARG A 146 14.33 -10.66 -24.89
CA ARG A 146 13.27 -10.86 -23.88
C ARG A 146 11.91 -10.53 -24.49
N GLN A 147 10.86 -11.08 -23.89
CA GLN A 147 9.48 -10.80 -24.29
C GLN A 147 8.84 -9.79 -23.36
N PHE A 148 8.13 -8.84 -23.95
CA PHE A 148 7.39 -7.81 -23.22
C PHE A 148 5.97 -7.69 -23.77
N PRO A 149 4.97 -7.35 -22.94
CA PRO A 149 3.65 -7.00 -23.44
C PRO A 149 3.73 -5.84 -24.43
N LYS A 150 3.03 -5.95 -25.57
CA LYS A 150 2.88 -4.85 -26.52
C LYS A 150 2.30 -3.63 -25.83
N GLY A 151 2.80 -2.44 -26.19
CA GLY A 151 2.43 -1.18 -25.53
C GLY A 151 3.23 -0.87 -24.26
N THR A 152 4.10 -1.77 -23.78
CA THR A 152 5.07 -1.46 -22.72
C THR A 152 6.01 -0.36 -23.20
N ARG A 153 6.24 0.68 -22.38
CA ARG A 153 7.22 1.71 -22.71
C ARG A 153 8.62 1.11 -22.68
N LEU A 154 9.46 1.49 -23.64
CA LEU A 154 10.80 0.93 -23.77
C LEU A 154 11.66 1.17 -22.51
N ILE A 155 11.45 2.29 -21.82
CA ILE A 155 12.12 2.60 -20.55
C ILE A 155 11.74 1.63 -19.42
N GLU A 156 10.49 1.18 -19.38
CA GLU A 156 9.99 0.20 -18.41
C GLU A 156 10.49 -1.20 -18.78
N ALA A 157 10.53 -1.54 -20.07
CA ALA A 157 11.12 -2.79 -20.55
C ALA A 157 12.62 -2.89 -20.22
N CYS A 158 13.37 -1.80 -20.35
CA CYS A 158 14.77 -1.73 -19.91
C CYS A 158 14.89 -2.00 -18.41
N GLU A 159 14.03 -1.38 -17.60
CA GLU A 159 14.03 -1.54 -16.14
C GLU A 159 13.67 -2.97 -15.71
N GLN A 160 12.65 -3.58 -16.33
CA GLN A 160 12.29 -5.00 -16.15
C GLN A 160 13.42 -5.96 -16.56
N ALA A 161 14.26 -5.56 -17.52
CA ALA A 161 15.45 -6.30 -17.91
C ALA A 161 16.68 -6.04 -17.00
N GLY A 162 16.53 -5.22 -15.96
CA GLY A 162 17.62 -4.86 -15.04
C GLY A 162 18.55 -3.75 -15.55
N SER A 163 18.15 -3.03 -16.62
CA SER A 163 18.92 -1.91 -17.17
C SER A 163 18.27 -0.57 -16.85
N TYR A 164 18.91 0.21 -15.98
CA TYR A 164 18.43 1.55 -15.61
C TYR A 164 18.81 2.59 -16.67
N VAL A 165 17.82 3.27 -17.24
CA VAL A 165 18.04 4.41 -18.15
C VAL A 165 17.84 5.74 -17.38
N PRO A 166 18.79 6.68 -17.33
CA PRO A 166 18.63 7.91 -16.55
C PRO A 166 17.53 8.82 -17.12
N ARG A 167 16.77 9.48 -16.25
CA ARG A 167 15.53 10.20 -16.61
C ARG A 167 15.19 11.36 -15.67
N TYR A 168 14.79 12.51 -16.22
CA TYR A 168 14.27 13.65 -15.46
C TYR A 168 12.80 13.94 -15.69
N CYS A 169 12.34 14.02 -16.94
CA CYS A 169 10.94 14.37 -17.18
C CYS A 169 10.00 13.17 -17.03
N TYR A 170 10.45 11.99 -17.43
CA TYR A 170 9.64 10.78 -17.34
C TYR A 170 9.33 10.45 -15.87
N HIS A 171 8.06 10.16 -15.60
CA HIS A 171 7.58 9.61 -14.34
C HIS A 171 6.54 8.56 -14.71
N LYS A 172 6.59 7.37 -14.09
CA LYS A 172 5.80 6.20 -14.51
C LYS A 172 4.28 6.42 -14.46
N LYS A 173 3.81 7.25 -13.53
CA LYS A 173 2.39 7.59 -13.37
C LYS A 173 1.97 8.90 -14.06
N LEU A 174 2.80 9.45 -14.97
CA LEU A 174 2.48 10.66 -15.76
C LEU A 174 2.71 10.41 -17.27
N SER A 175 2.14 11.27 -18.11
CA SER A 175 2.43 11.29 -19.56
C SER A 175 3.92 11.52 -19.84
N SER A 176 4.42 11.16 -21.04
CA SER A 176 5.86 11.26 -21.34
C SER A 176 6.14 12.40 -22.33
N PRO A 177 6.73 13.54 -21.90
CA PRO A 177 6.91 14.69 -22.78
C PRO A 177 8.20 14.62 -23.63
N GLY A 178 9.17 13.78 -23.24
CA GLY A 178 10.45 13.66 -23.95
C GLY A 178 11.31 14.93 -24.00
N ASN A 179 11.05 15.95 -23.18
CA ASN A 179 11.72 17.26 -23.26
C ASN A 179 13.15 17.26 -22.69
N CYS A 180 13.46 16.49 -21.64
CA CYS A 180 14.77 16.54 -20.97
C CYS A 180 15.90 15.79 -21.71
N ARG A 181 15.57 14.86 -22.61
CA ARG A 181 16.53 14.04 -23.38
C ARG A 181 17.55 13.21 -22.57
N MET A 182 17.45 13.11 -21.24
CA MET A 182 18.38 12.29 -20.45
C MET A 182 18.27 10.78 -20.76
N CYS A 183 17.10 10.34 -21.25
CA CYS A 183 16.83 8.93 -21.56
C CYS A 183 17.28 8.49 -22.96
N LEU A 184 18.22 9.22 -23.59
CA LEU A 184 18.72 8.84 -24.91
C LEU A 184 19.38 7.46 -24.86
N ILE A 185 19.09 6.66 -25.88
CA ILE A 185 19.57 5.29 -26.10
C ILE A 185 19.90 5.09 -27.59
N GLU A 186 20.70 4.09 -27.89
CA GLU A 186 20.89 3.62 -29.26
C GLU A 186 19.84 2.55 -29.56
N MET A 187 18.97 2.84 -30.51
CA MET A 187 17.84 2.00 -30.89
C MET A 187 18.04 1.49 -32.31
N GLY A 188 17.57 0.29 -32.59
CA GLY A 188 17.58 -0.30 -33.92
C GLY A 188 16.34 -1.14 -34.18
N MET A 189 16.12 -1.44 -35.45
CA MET A 189 15.04 -2.33 -35.92
C MET A 189 15.66 -3.50 -36.69
N PRO A 190 14.93 -4.60 -36.89
CA PRO A 190 15.42 -5.71 -37.71
C PRO A 190 15.87 -5.25 -39.10
N LYS A 191 17.02 -5.73 -39.57
CA LYS A 191 17.43 -5.60 -40.96
C LYS A 191 16.42 -6.33 -41.84
N VAL A 192 15.92 -5.66 -42.86
CA VAL A 192 14.95 -6.24 -43.79
C VAL A 192 15.65 -6.62 -45.09
N GLY A 193 15.47 -7.87 -45.53
CA GLY A 193 15.97 -8.37 -46.80
C GLY A 193 15.16 -7.88 -48.01
N PRO A 194 15.62 -8.15 -49.25
CA PRO A 194 14.86 -7.85 -50.47
C PRO A 194 13.46 -8.50 -50.50
N ASP A 195 13.28 -9.61 -49.77
CA ASP A 195 12.04 -10.37 -49.60
C ASP A 195 11.07 -9.77 -48.56
N ARG A 196 11.40 -8.60 -48.00
CA ARG A 196 10.66 -7.92 -46.92
C ARG A 196 10.57 -8.71 -45.61
N LYS A 197 11.45 -9.69 -45.39
CA LYS A 197 11.53 -10.43 -44.12
C LYS A 197 12.76 -10.00 -43.31
N PRO A 198 12.73 -10.14 -41.97
CA PRO A 198 13.90 -9.93 -41.13
C PRO A 198 15.05 -10.85 -41.54
N GLN A 199 16.23 -10.29 -41.78
CA GLN A 199 17.45 -11.06 -41.95
C GLN A 199 17.83 -11.64 -40.58
N LEU A 200 17.95 -12.97 -40.52
CA LEU A 200 18.30 -13.68 -39.30
C LEU A 200 19.82 -13.88 -39.24
N GLY A 201 20.39 -13.65 -38.07
CA GLY A 201 21.79 -13.94 -37.77
C GLY A 201 22.04 -15.44 -37.53
N PRO A 202 23.30 -15.81 -37.23
CA PRO A 202 23.70 -17.20 -36.97
C PRO A 202 22.97 -17.86 -35.79
N ASP A 203 22.42 -17.06 -34.88
CA ASP A 203 21.66 -17.47 -33.70
C ASP A 203 20.15 -17.64 -33.98
N GLY A 204 19.73 -17.51 -35.24
CA GLY A 204 18.33 -17.59 -35.65
C GLY A 204 17.49 -16.37 -35.25
N LYS A 205 18.12 -15.31 -34.75
CA LYS A 205 17.43 -14.09 -34.29
C LYS A 205 17.65 -12.94 -35.28
N PRO A 206 16.76 -11.94 -35.33
CA PRO A 206 16.91 -10.82 -36.25
C PRO A 206 18.23 -10.05 -36.05
N GLU A 207 18.96 -9.79 -37.13
CA GLU A 207 20.06 -8.83 -37.08
C GLU A 207 19.52 -7.41 -36.95
N ILE A 208 20.03 -6.65 -35.99
CA ILE A 208 19.57 -5.28 -35.75
C ILE A 208 20.33 -4.28 -36.63
N ASN A 209 19.58 -3.44 -37.35
CA ASN A 209 20.07 -2.23 -38.00
C ASN A 209 19.97 -1.05 -37.03
N TRP A 210 21.12 -0.63 -36.49
CA TRP A 210 21.19 0.46 -35.51
C TRP A 210 21.00 1.82 -36.18
N MET A 211 20.16 2.67 -35.57
CA MET A 211 19.91 4.00 -36.11
C MET A 211 21.12 4.92 -35.90
N PRO A 212 21.43 5.82 -36.85
CA PRO A 212 22.59 6.71 -36.77
C PRO A 212 22.42 7.85 -35.74
N ARG A 213 21.23 8.00 -35.14
CA ARG A 213 20.91 9.03 -34.15
C ARG A 213 20.30 8.40 -32.91
N PRO A 214 20.63 8.88 -31.71
CA PRO A 214 20.06 8.36 -30.48
C PRO A 214 18.57 8.67 -30.41
N GLN A 215 17.81 7.76 -29.82
CA GLN A 215 16.35 7.86 -29.67
C GLN A 215 15.99 8.03 -28.20
N ILE A 216 14.84 8.65 -27.93
CA ILE A 216 14.33 8.76 -26.56
C ILE A 216 13.75 7.42 -26.12
N CYS A 217 14.14 6.95 -24.94
CA CYS A 217 13.61 5.71 -24.39
C CYS A 217 12.21 5.89 -23.75
N CYS A 218 11.92 7.07 -23.22
CA CYS A 218 10.76 7.27 -22.35
C CYS A 218 9.40 7.40 -23.04
N ALA A 219 9.37 7.66 -24.35
CA ALA A 219 8.14 7.85 -25.13
C ALA A 219 8.02 6.87 -26.32
N THR A 220 8.98 5.96 -26.43
CA THR A 220 8.96 4.87 -27.42
C THR A 220 8.39 3.63 -26.76
N ASP A 221 7.51 2.92 -27.45
CA ASP A 221 7.00 1.64 -26.98
C ASP A 221 7.76 0.48 -27.64
N VAL A 222 7.74 -0.67 -26.98
CA VAL A 222 8.31 -1.90 -27.53
C VAL A 222 7.59 -2.33 -28.80
N SER A 223 8.35 -2.89 -29.75
CA SER A 223 7.85 -3.49 -30.98
C SER A 223 8.65 -4.74 -31.33
N GLU A 224 8.09 -5.60 -32.19
CA GLU A 224 8.72 -6.87 -32.54
C GLU A 224 10.08 -6.67 -33.20
N GLY A 225 11.09 -7.37 -32.68
CA GLY A 225 12.45 -7.32 -33.19
C GLY A 225 13.21 -6.05 -32.82
N LEU A 226 12.64 -5.15 -32.01
CA LEU A 226 13.30 -3.90 -31.62
C LEU A 226 14.58 -4.18 -30.80
N GLY A 227 15.66 -3.49 -31.14
CA GLY A 227 16.94 -3.59 -30.44
C GLY A 227 17.29 -2.31 -29.69
N VAL A 228 17.84 -2.44 -28.49
CA VAL A 228 18.31 -1.33 -27.65
C VAL A 228 19.69 -1.60 -27.10
N ARG A 229 20.54 -0.57 -27.16
CA ARG A 229 21.77 -0.46 -26.38
C ARG A 229 21.63 0.73 -25.44
N THR A 230 21.67 0.45 -24.16
CA THR A 230 21.63 1.45 -23.08
C THR A 230 23.01 2.00 -22.72
N HIS A 231 24.07 1.32 -23.18
CA HIS A 231 25.47 1.68 -23.06
C HIS A 231 26.13 1.53 -24.43
N SER A 232 26.55 2.65 -25.01
CA SER A 232 27.40 2.72 -26.19
C SER A 232 28.14 4.06 -26.18
N PRO A 233 29.26 4.20 -26.92
CA PRO A 233 29.99 5.47 -26.97
C PRO A 233 29.09 6.67 -27.34
N MET A 234 28.15 6.47 -28.26
CA MET A 234 27.17 7.49 -28.64
C MET A 234 26.24 7.86 -27.48
N VAL A 235 25.70 6.86 -26.77
CA VAL A 235 24.75 7.09 -25.66
C VAL A 235 25.41 7.80 -24.50
N GLU A 236 26.62 7.38 -24.13
CA GLU A 236 27.37 8.01 -23.05
C GLU A 236 27.70 9.47 -23.37
N GLU A 237 28.17 9.75 -24.58
CA GLU A 237 28.48 11.13 -24.97
C GLU A 237 27.23 12.02 -25.03
N CYS A 238 26.10 11.48 -25.49
CA CYS A 238 24.83 12.20 -25.46
C CYS A 238 24.37 12.51 -24.04
N ARG A 239 24.51 11.58 -23.09
CA ARG A 239 24.17 11.82 -21.67
C ARG A 239 25.08 12.87 -21.04
N ARG A 240 26.40 12.83 -21.31
CA ARG A 240 27.34 13.86 -20.88
C ARG A 240 26.95 15.24 -21.41
N GLY A 241 26.60 15.33 -22.71
CA GLY A 241 26.14 16.57 -23.33
C GLY A 241 24.83 17.09 -22.73
N VAL A 242 23.84 16.22 -22.50
CA VAL A 242 22.59 16.62 -21.83
C VAL A 242 22.85 17.13 -20.42
N MET A 243 23.69 16.46 -19.64
CA MET A 243 24.06 16.92 -18.31
C MET A 243 24.74 18.28 -18.34
N GLU A 244 25.65 18.50 -19.29
CA GLU A 244 26.28 19.81 -19.48
C GLU A 244 25.23 20.90 -19.77
N PHE A 245 24.31 20.67 -20.71
CA PHE A 245 23.25 21.64 -21.01
C PHE A 245 22.35 21.95 -19.82
N LEU A 246 22.02 20.94 -19.00
CA LEU A 246 21.22 21.14 -17.79
C LEU A 246 21.96 21.98 -16.74
N LEU A 247 23.28 21.82 -16.64
CA LEU A 247 24.12 22.51 -15.65
C LEU A 247 24.57 23.91 -16.09
N ILE A 248 24.49 24.25 -17.39
CA ILE A 248 24.89 25.57 -17.93
C ILE A 248 24.23 26.71 -17.15
N ASN A 249 22.91 26.72 -17.01
CA ASN A 249 22.18 27.77 -16.30
C ASN A 249 21.75 27.39 -14.87
N HIS A 250 21.99 26.15 -14.44
CA HIS A 250 21.68 25.74 -13.07
C HIS A 250 22.59 26.47 -12.07
N PRO A 251 22.05 27.01 -10.96
CA PRO A 251 22.82 27.79 -10.00
C PRO A 251 23.70 26.91 -9.13
N LEU A 252 24.77 27.49 -8.58
CA LEU A 252 25.67 26.84 -7.62
C LEU A 252 25.09 26.87 -6.19
N ASP A 253 23.82 26.49 -6.07
CA ASP A 253 23.03 26.58 -4.84
C ASP A 253 23.13 25.30 -3.98
N CYS A 254 23.83 24.26 -4.41
CA CYS A 254 23.81 22.94 -3.74
C CYS A 254 23.98 23.00 -2.20
N PRO A 255 24.86 23.82 -1.61
CA PRO A 255 25.00 23.89 -0.15
C PRO A 255 23.74 24.42 0.57
N ILE A 256 23.04 25.36 -0.05
CA ILE A 256 21.83 26.00 0.52
C ILE A 256 20.54 25.32 0.05
N CYS A 257 20.59 24.53 -1.02
CA CYS A 257 19.45 23.82 -1.59
C CYS A 257 18.93 22.76 -0.62
N ASP A 258 17.61 22.74 -0.39
CA ASP A 258 16.97 21.79 0.52
C ASP A 258 16.98 20.35 -0.01
N GLN A 259 16.86 20.19 -1.34
CA GLN A 259 16.91 18.91 -2.04
C GLN A 259 18.32 18.29 -2.07
N ALA A 260 19.35 19.01 -1.58
CA ALA A 260 20.70 18.46 -1.56
C ALA A 260 20.73 17.12 -0.81
N GLY A 261 21.40 16.12 -1.39
CA GLY A 261 21.44 14.76 -0.85
C GLY A 261 20.36 13.82 -1.37
N GLU A 262 19.26 14.36 -1.91
CA GLU A 262 18.21 13.59 -2.61
C GLU A 262 17.89 14.20 -3.98
N CYS A 263 18.85 14.95 -4.56
CA CYS A 263 18.71 15.62 -5.84
C CYS A 263 19.21 14.73 -6.97
N ARG A 264 18.30 14.30 -7.86
CA ARG A 264 18.67 13.48 -9.03
C ARG A 264 19.60 14.22 -10.00
N LEU A 265 19.56 15.55 -10.05
CA LEU A 265 20.51 16.32 -10.85
C LEU A 265 21.93 16.23 -10.30
N GLN A 266 22.08 16.24 -8.97
CA GLN A 266 23.37 16.07 -8.32
C GLN A 266 23.93 14.67 -8.57
N GLU A 267 23.13 13.63 -8.33
CA GLU A 267 23.52 12.23 -8.55
C GLU A 267 23.95 11.98 -10.00
N PHE A 268 23.12 12.35 -10.97
CA PHE A 268 23.44 12.12 -12.38
C PHE A 268 24.58 13.00 -12.90
N SER A 269 24.85 14.15 -12.28
CA SER A 269 26.06 14.91 -12.59
C SER A 269 27.32 14.14 -12.24
N VAL A 270 27.31 13.36 -11.16
CA VAL A 270 28.44 12.50 -10.77
C VAL A 270 28.49 11.25 -11.64
N GLU A 271 27.34 10.61 -11.91
CA GLU A 271 27.30 9.34 -12.64
C GLU A 271 27.48 9.49 -14.16
N TYR A 272 26.90 10.52 -14.77
CA TYR A 272 26.82 10.67 -16.24
C TYR A 272 27.39 12.00 -16.75
N GLY A 273 27.77 12.91 -15.86
CA GLY A 273 28.32 14.23 -16.21
C GLY A 273 29.81 14.21 -16.50
N ARG A 274 30.35 15.40 -16.81
CA ARG A 274 31.80 15.66 -16.88
C ARG A 274 32.28 16.21 -15.54
N GLN A 275 33.56 16.01 -15.23
CA GLN A 275 34.16 16.54 -13.98
C GLN A 275 34.25 18.07 -13.99
N ASP A 276 34.55 18.66 -15.15
CA ASP A 276 34.76 20.10 -15.30
C ASP A 276 33.67 20.78 -16.15
N SER A 277 33.35 22.03 -15.81
CA SER A 277 32.49 22.90 -16.62
C SER A 277 33.32 23.65 -17.66
N ARG A 278 32.83 23.72 -18.90
CA ARG A 278 33.39 24.57 -19.97
C ARG A 278 32.66 25.90 -20.12
N PHE A 279 31.59 26.11 -19.36
CA PHE A 279 30.77 27.32 -19.41
C PHE A 279 31.42 28.44 -18.59
N LEU A 280 31.89 29.50 -19.27
CA LEU A 280 32.60 30.64 -18.68
C LEU A 280 31.77 31.93 -18.66
N GLU A 281 30.52 31.86 -19.10
CA GLU A 281 29.61 33.00 -19.22
C GLU A 281 28.75 33.21 -17.96
N ASN A 282 28.01 34.31 -17.95
CA ASN A 282 27.02 34.54 -16.91
C ASN A 282 25.80 33.60 -17.06
N LYS A 283 25.45 32.92 -15.97
CA LYS A 283 24.23 32.10 -15.89
C LYS A 283 22.99 32.98 -15.93
N VAL A 284 21.96 32.53 -16.62
CA VAL A 284 20.64 33.20 -16.64
C VAL A 284 20.05 33.18 -15.24
N LYS A 285 19.69 34.38 -14.75
CA LYS A 285 19.03 34.56 -13.46
C LYS A 285 17.52 34.45 -13.62
N LYS A 286 16.87 33.84 -12.63
CA LYS A 286 15.42 33.62 -12.60
C LYS A 286 14.87 33.91 -11.19
N PRO A 287 13.56 34.10 -11.03
CA PRO A 287 12.98 34.34 -9.72
C PRO A 287 13.30 33.23 -8.71
N LYS A 288 13.57 33.63 -7.47
CA LYS A 288 13.84 32.76 -6.32
C LYS A 288 12.90 33.11 -5.17
N ASN A 289 12.64 32.15 -4.29
CA ASN A 289 11.76 32.33 -3.14
C ASN A 289 10.34 32.83 -3.52
N ILE A 290 9.77 32.29 -4.60
CA ILE A 290 8.42 32.64 -5.05
C ILE A 290 7.41 31.71 -4.39
N GLU A 291 6.43 32.26 -3.69
CA GLU A 291 5.32 31.49 -3.13
C GLU A 291 4.31 31.14 -4.23
N LEU A 292 4.34 29.90 -4.73
CA LEU A 292 3.33 29.42 -5.68
C LEU A 292 1.99 29.14 -5.00
N GLY A 293 2.02 28.82 -3.72
CA GLY A 293 0.86 28.55 -2.87
C GLY A 293 1.29 28.46 -1.41
N PRO A 294 0.36 28.17 -0.49
CA PRO A 294 0.61 28.20 0.96
C PRO A 294 1.60 27.12 1.44
N ARG A 295 1.91 26.13 0.62
CA ARG A 295 2.73 24.95 0.99
C ARG A 295 3.97 24.74 0.12
N VAL A 296 4.09 25.46 -1.00
CA VAL A 296 5.14 25.22 -1.99
C VAL A 296 5.84 26.52 -2.37
N THR A 297 7.15 26.54 -2.16
CA THR A 297 8.04 27.63 -2.55
C THR A 297 8.85 27.23 -3.78
N LEU A 298 8.95 28.15 -4.76
CA LEU A 298 9.66 27.99 -6.02
C LEU A 298 10.98 28.77 -6.02
N ASP A 299 12.08 28.07 -6.31
CA ASP A 299 13.35 28.62 -6.76
C ASP A 299 13.58 28.27 -8.24
N ASP A 300 13.09 29.10 -9.15
CA ASP A 300 13.03 28.75 -10.58
C ASP A 300 14.41 28.65 -11.24
N GLU A 301 15.45 29.30 -10.69
CA GLU A 301 16.84 29.09 -11.16
C GLU A 301 17.24 27.61 -11.13
N ARG A 302 16.71 26.85 -10.17
CA ARG A 302 17.01 25.42 -10.04
C ARG A 302 16.17 24.56 -10.97
N CYS A 303 15.11 25.11 -11.57
CA CYS A 303 14.18 24.38 -12.43
C CYS A 303 14.85 23.99 -13.76
N ILE A 304 14.81 22.70 -14.08
CA ILE A 304 15.32 22.14 -15.34
C ILE A 304 14.23 21.98 -16.42
N LEU A 305 13.08 22.65 -16.25
CA LEU A 305 11.98 22.68 -17.22
C LEU A 305 11.44 21.29 -17.65
N CYS A 306 11.50 20.31 -16.74
CA CYS A 306 11.09 18.92 -17.02
C CYS A 306 9.57 18.69 -17.10
N SER A 307 8.77 19.71 -16.79
CA SER A 307 7.29 19.74 -16.79
C SER A 307 6.58 18.68 -15.93
N ARG A 308 7.26 18.01 -14.98
CA ARG A 308 6.61 17.03 -14.10
C ARG A 308 5.51 17.66 -13.24
N CYS A 309 5.78 18.80 -12.61
CA CYS A 309 4.81 19.53 -11.80
C CYS A 309 3.57 19.95 -12.60
N ILE A 310 3.75 20.54 -13.78
CA ILE A 310 2.67 20.94 -14.69
C ILE A 310 1.78 19.75 -15.04
N ARG A 311 2.39 18.63 -15.47
CA ARG A 311 1.65 17.43 -15.83
C ARG A 311 0.95 16.80 -14.65
N PHE A 312 1.57 16.78 -13.48
CA PHE A 312 0.91 16.30 -12.26
C PHE A 312 -0.33 17.13 -11.92
N SER A 313 -0.18 18.45 -11.89
CA SER A 313 -1.27 19.40 -11.60
C SER A 313 -2.46 19.17 -12.54
N LYS A 314 -2.19 19.01 -13.84
CA LYS A 314 -3.21 18.77 -14.86
C LYS A 314 -3.81 17.35 -14.85
N GLU A 315 -2.96 16.33 -14.84
CA GLU A 315 -3.34 14.94 -15.10
C GLU A 315 -3.87 14.24 -13.84
N ILE A 316 -3.28 14.52 -12.68
CA ILE A 316 -3.55 13.82 -11.42
C ILE A 316 -4.38 14.71 -10.48
N ALA A 317 -3.88 15.91 -10.14
CA ALA A 317 -4.58 16.80 -9.22
C ALA A 317 -5.84 17.45 -9.83
N LYS A 318 -6.03 17.31 -11.16
CA LYS A 318 -7.15 17.89 -11.93
C LYS A 318 -7.29 19.40 -11.77
N ASP A 319 -6.18 20.08 -11.56
CA ASP A 319 -6.08 21.52 -11.38
C ASP A 319 -4.93 22.07 -12.24
N ASP A 320 -5.25 22.44 -13.49
CA ASP A 320 -4.29 22.98 -14.45
C ASP A 320 -3.92 24.43 -14.05
N VAL A 321 -3.01 24.55 -13.09
CA VAL A 321 -2.58 25.81 -12.46
C VAL A 321 -1.16 26.23 -12.80
N LEU A 322 -0.27 25.30 -13.14
CA LEU A 322 1.14 25.58 -13.44
C LEU A 322 1.39 25.60 -14.95
N GLY A 323 2.27 26.49 -15.40
CA GLY A 323 2.68 26.59 -16.80
C GLY A 323 4.09 27.13 -16.96
N PHE A 324 4.65 26.98 -18.16
CA PHE A 324 5.85 27.71 -18.55
C PHE A 324 5.47 28.97 -19.31
N VAL A 325 6.10 30.09 -18.97
CA VAL A 325 6.05 31.33 -19.74
C VAL A 325 7.41 31.60 -20.36
N ASP A 326 7.46 32.56 -21.29
CA ASP A 326 8.63 32.89 -22.10
C ASP A 326 9.15 31.71 -22.96
N ARG A 327 10.29 31.90 -23.64
CA ARG A 327 10.87 30.92 -24.57
C ARG A 327 12.39 30.82 -24.42
N GLY A 328 12.94 29.67 -24.77
CA GLY A 328 14.38 29.41 -24.73
C GLY A 328 14.94 29.40 -23.30
N SER A 329 16.15 29.92 -23.10
CA SER A 329 16.81 29.93 -21.79
C SER A 329 16.10 30.79 -20.73
N PHE A 330 15.21 31.70 -21.16
CA PHE A 330 14.42 32.56 -20.29
C PHE A 330 13.09 31.95 -19.86
N SER A 331 12.75 30.73 -20.30
CA SER A 331 11.52 30.08 -19.86
C SER A 331 11.48 29.89 -18.34
N THR A 332 10.38 30.31 -17.72
CA THR A 332 10.17 30.24 -16.26
C THR A 332 8.93 29.43 -15.91
N LEU A 333 8.97 28.68 -14.81
CA LEU A 333 7.77 28.07 -14.23
C LEU A 333 6.98 29.12 -13.45
N THR A 334 5.67 29.17 -13.67
CA THR A 334 4.79 30.06 -12.90
C THR A 334 3.39 29.45 -12.75
N ALA A 335 2.58 30.05 -11.88
CA ALA A 335 1.15 29.79 -11.83
C ALA A 335 0.42 30.66 -12.88
N HIS A 336 -0.69 30.18 -13.42
CA HIS A 336 -1.55 30.97 -14.30
C HIS A 336 -2.03 32.25 -13.60
N PRO A 337 -2.20 33.38 -14.33
CA PRO A 337 -2.67 34.63 -13.75
C PRO A 337 -3.94 34.45 -12.91
N GLY A 338 -3.93 34.95 -11.67
CA GLY A 338 -5.05 34.83 -10.74
C GLY A 338 -5.23 33.46 -10.07
N LYS A 339 -4.36 32.49 -10.34
CA LYS A 339 -4.37 31.19 -9.67
C LYS A 339 -3.16 31.01 -8.76
N ARG A 340 -3.32 30.15 -7.75
CA ARG A 340 -2.25 29.71 -6.83
C ARG A 340 -2.31 28.18 -6.71
N LEU A 341 -1.17 27.56 -6.42
CA LEU A 341 -1.04 26.12 -6.23
C LEU A 341 -1.56 25.70 -4.84
N GLU A 342 -2.89 25.70 -4.69
CA GLU A 342 -3.56 25.52 -3.39
C GLU A 342 -4.33 24.20 -3.26
N ASN A 343 -4.46 23.43 -4.35
CA ASN A 343 -5.11 22.12 -4.31
C ASN A 343 -4.49 21.19 -3.26
N ASN A 344 -5.28 20.26 -2.74
CA ASN A 344 -4.93 19.35 -1.64
C ASN A 344 -3.88 18.28 -2.01
N TYR A 345 -3.15 18.45 -3.11
CA TYR A 345 -2.11 17.54 -3.57
C TYR A 345 -0.84 18.29 -3.99
N SER A 346 -0.70 19.57 -3.63
CA SER A 346 0.37 20.41 -4.13
C SER A 346 1.75 19.94 -3.70
N LEU A 347 1.89 19.32 -2.53
CA LEU A 347 3.19 18.83 -2.05
C LEU A 347 3.69 17.59 -2.83
N ASN A 348 2.84 16.89 -3.58
CA ASN A 348 3.32 15.87 -4.52
C ASN A 348 4.16 16.49 -5.65
N THR A 349 4.00 17.79 -5.95
CA THR A 349 4.87 18.48 -6.90
C THR A 349 6.30 18.63 -6.38
N VAL A 350 6.48 18.67 -5.05
CA VAL A 350 7.80 18.67 -4.39
C VAL A 350 8.42 17.27 -4.53
N ASP A 351 7.67 16.22 -4.21
CA ASP A 351 8.18 14.83 -4.27
C ASP A 351 8.67 14.44 -5.68
N ILE A 352 7.93 14.84 -6.72
CA ILE A 352 8.28 14.48 -8.11
C ILE A 352 9.32 15.41 -8.73
N CYS A 353 9.62 16.55 -8.11
CA CYS A 353 10.58 17.50 -8.65
C CYS A 353 11.98 16.87 -8.55
N PRO A 354 12.68 16.63 -9.68
CA PRO A 354 13.98 15.94 -9.64
C PRO A 354 15.12 16.84 -9.12
N VAL A 355 14.81 18.09 -8.79
CA VAL A 355 15.71 19.17 -8.41
C VAL A 355 15.04 20.00 -7.30
N GLY A 356 15.82 20.77 -6.54
CA GLY A 356 15.28 21.61 -5.47
C GLY A 356 14.63 22.91 -5.94
N ALA A 357 13.88 22.87 -7.05
CA ALA A 357 13.14 24.01 -7.56
C ALA A 357 11.81 24.20 -6.84
N LEU A 358 11.09 23.11 -6.58
CA LEU A 358 9.87 23.13 -5.76
C LEU A 358 10.19 22.49 -4.43
N THR A 359 10.05 23.24 -3.34
CA THR A 359 10.34 22.77 -1.99
C THR A 359 9.14 22.99 -1.08
N SER A 360 8.94 22.09 -0.10
CA SER A 360 7.91 22.27 0.94
C SER A 360 8.23 23.50 1.77
N SER A 361 7.30 24.45 1.83
CA SER A 361 7.47 25.65 2.66
C SER A 361 7.57 25.32 4.15
N ASP A 362 7.01 24.18 4.58
CA ASP A 362 7.14 23.72 5.96
C ASP A 362 8.52 23.09 6.24
N PHE A 363 9.03 22.20 5.37
CA PHE A 363 10.25 21.46 5.66
C PHE A 363 11.54 22.22 5.34
N ARG A 364 11.47 23.14 4.37
CA ARG A 364 12.62 23.87 3.82
C ARG A 364 13.50 24.45 4.93
N PHE A 365 14.78 24.09 4.90
CA PHE A 365 15.82 24.54 5.84
C PHE A 365 15.70 24.05 7.28
N LYS A 366 14.71 23.23 7.64
CA LYS A 366 14.60 22.64 8.98
C LYS A 366 15.63 21.53 9.21
N MET A 367 15.91 20.71 8.20
CA MET A 367 16.82 19.57 8.32
C MET A 367 17.39 19.14 6.97
N ARG A 368 18.53 18.44 6.96
CA ARG A 368 19.04 17.75 5.76
C ARG A 368 18.65 16.28 5.79
N ILE A 369 18.35 15.74 4.61
CA ILE A 369 17.75 14.42 4.45
C ILE A 369 18.65 13.28 4.93
N TRP A 370 19.97 13.41 4.78
CA TRP A 370 20.93 12.40 5.23
C TRP A 370 21.03 12.31 6.76
N PHE A 371 20.45 13.26 7.50
CA PHE A 371 20.32 13.16 8.96
C PHE A 371 19.02 12.51 9.41
N LEU A 372 18.04 12.34 8.50
CA LEU A 372 16.75 11.77 8.83
C LEU A 372 16.82 10.25 8.80
N LYS A 373 16.31 9.62 9.86
CA LYS A 373 15.94 8.22 9.84
C LYS A 373 14.54 8.11 9.23
N GLU A 374 14.42 7.33 8.17
CA GLU A 374 13.14 7.06 7.51
C GLU A 374 12.50 5.79 8.07
N THR A 375 11.24 5.92 8.49
CA THR A 375 10.42 4.79 8.95
C THR A 375 9.24 4.57 8.01
N LYS A 376 9.12 3.37 7.45
CA LYS A 376 7.96 2.98 6.62
C LYS A 376 6.71 2.88 7.51
N SER A 377 5.67 3.62 7.19
CA SER A 377 4.40 3.58 7.92
C SER A 377 3.22 3.86 6.97
N PHE A 378 2.09 4.31 7.50
CA PHE A 378 0.97 4.84 6.73
C PHE A 378 0.28 6.00 7.45
N CYS A 379 -0.53 6.75 6.71
CA CYS A 379 -1.27 7.91 7.19
C CYS A 379 -2.54 7.51 7.93
N THR A 380 -2.77 8.08 9.11
CA THR A 380 -3.94 7.80 9.97
C THR A 380 -5.03 8.88 9.88
N SER A 381 -4.97 9.75 8.88
CA SER A 381 -5.89 10.91 8.77
C SER A 381 -7.24 10.61 8.11
N CYS A 382 -7.37 9.49 7.38
CA CYS A 382 -8.65 9.03 6.80
C CYS A 382 -8.58 7.54 6.45
N ALA A 383 -9.73 6.97 6.08
CA ALA A 383 -9.90 5.55 5.76
C ALA A 383 -9.06 5.06 4.58
N THR A 384 -8.44 5.93 3.77
CA THR A 384 -7.59 5.51 2.66
C THR A 384 -6.31 4.83 3.14
N GLY A 385 -5.71 5.30 4.24
CA GLY A 385 -4.49 4.69 4.78
C GLY A 385 -3.27 4.80 3.87
N CYS A 386 -3.04 5.94 3.20
CA CYS A 386 -1.93 6.12 2.26
C CYS A 386 -0.59 5.69 2.88
N ASN A 387 0.20 4.87 2.20
CA ASN A 387 1.51 4.44 2.66
C ASN A 387 2.48 5.64 2.69
N THR A 388 3.30 5.73 3.75
CA THR A 388 4.20 6.88 3.95
C THR A 388 5.59 6.46 4.40
N LEU A 389 6.54 7.37 4.24
CA LEU A 389 7.83 7.40 4.93
C LEU A 389 7.78 8.58 5.92
N ILE A 390 8.11 8.31 7.18
CA ILE A 390 8.20 9.32 8.23
C ILE A 390 9.68 9.61 8.47
N GLY A 391 10.10 10.84 8.18
CA GLY A 391 11.47 11.32 8.37
C GLY A 391 11.66 11.92 9.76
N THR A 392 12.55 11.31 10.55
CA THR A 392 12.71 11.60 11.98
C THR A 392 14.16 11.86 12.36
N ARG A 393 14.38 12.67 13.39
CA ARG A 393 15.68 12.84 14.05
C ARG A 393 15.45 13.24 15.50
N GLU A 394 16.21 12.66 16.42
CA GLU A 394 16.16 13.01 17.85
C GLU A 394 14.72 12.96 18.41
N ASP A 395 13.98 11.92 18.03
CA ASP A 395 12.55 11.70 18.35
C ASP A 395 11.58 12.81 17.89
N ALA A 396 12.02 13.73 17.05
CA ALA A 396 11.17 14.68 16.35
C ALA A 396 10.87 14.21 14.91
N ILE A 397 9.64 14.45 14.48
CA ILE A 397 9.18 14.23 13.11
C ILE A 397 9.36 15.54 12.34
N TYR A 398 10.08 15.49 11.22
CA TYR A 398 10.34 16.67 10.40
C TYR A 398 9.53 16.68 9.11
N ARG A 399 9.25 15.51 8.54
CA ARG A 399 8.47 15.39 7.31
C ARG A 399 7.79 14.04 7.18
N GLN A 400 6.72 14.02 6.41
CA GLN A 400 6.08 12.80 5.92
C GLN A 400 5.99 12.87 4.39
N THR A 401 6.40 11.80 3.70
CA THR A 401 6.36 11.69 2.24
C THR A 401 5.59 10.42 1.83
N PRO A 402 4.99 10.38 0.63
CA PRO A 402 4.30 9.20 0.14
C PRO A 402 5.29 8.07 -0.09
N ARG A 403 4.86 6.86 0.25
CA ARG A 403 5.55 5.63 -0.15
C ARG A 403 4.68 4.92 -1.16
N GLU A 404 5.34 4.36 -2.16
CA GLU A 404 4.62 3.69 -3.24
C GLU A 404 3.86 2.44 -2.77
N ASN A 405 2.58 2.39 -3.10
CA ASN A 405 1.72 1.22 -2.98
C ASN A 405 0.56 1.32 -3.98
N ASP A 406 0.70 0.64 -5.13
CA ASP A 406 -0.30 0.64 -6.20
C ASP A 406 -1.67 0.06 -5.77
N ALA A 407 -1.74 -0.67 -4.65
CA ALA A 407 -3.03 -1.13 -4.10
C ALA A 407 -3.76 -0.07 -3.25
N VAL A 408 -3.08 1.01 -2.86
CA VAL A 408 -3.62 2.04 -1.95
C VAL A 408 -3.52 3.42 -2.59
N ASN A 409 -2.32 4.00 -2.63
CA ASN A 409 -2.09 5.40 -2.96
C ASN A 409 -1.23 5.62 -4.21
N SER A 410 -0.85 4.55 -4.92
CA SER A 410 0.18 4.60 -5.97
C SER A 410 1.43 5.28 -5.37
N CYS A 411 1.92 6.38 -5.93
CA CYS A 411 3.01 7.19 -5.36
C CYS A 411 2.56 8.54 -4.77
N TRP A 412 1.27 8.72 -4.47
CA TRP A 412 0.68 10.01 -4.13
C TRP A 412 0.18 10.09 -2.69
N MET A 413 -0.02 11.30 -2.18
CA MET A 413 -0.65 11.55 -0.89
C MET A 413 -1.26 12.95 -0.83
N CYS A 414 -2.42 13.09 -0.17
CA CYS A 414 -3.02 14.40 0.04
C CYS A 414 -2.26 15.25 1.08
N ASP A 415 -2.27 16.57 0.90
CA ASP A 415 -1.62 17.54 1.77
C ASP A 415 -2.23 17.52 3.18
N TYR A 416 -3.56 17.34 3.26
CA TYR A 416 -4.27 17.16 4.54
C TYR A 416 -3.63 16.06 5.39
N GLY A 417 -3.41 14.87 4.81
CA GLY A 417 -2.79 13.77 5.53
C GLY A 417 -1.32 14.04 5.82
N ARG A 418 -0.60 14.59 4.85
CA ARG A 418 0.84 14.78 4.86
C ARG A 418 1.33 15.74 5.95
N LEU A 419 0.53 16.76 6.26
CA LEU A 419 0.86 17.78 7.26
C LEU A 419 0.20 17.51 8.62
N ASN A 420 -0.61 16.46 8.75
CA ASN A 420 -1.34 16.18 9.98
C ASN A 420 -0.52 15.30 10.95
N PHE A 421 0.61 15.83 11.43
CA PHE A 421 1.44 15.18 12.44
C PHE A 421 1.95 16.12 13.55
N ASP A 422 1.86 17.44 13.37
CA ASP A 422 2.41 18.43 14.32
C ASP A 422 1.86 18.30 15.75
N TYR A 423 0.64 17.79 15.89
CA TYR A 423 0.01 17.55 17.19
C TYR A 423 0.80 16.56 18.06
N LEU A 424 1.64 15.71 17.47
CA LEU A 424 2.54 14.81 18.20
C LEU A 424 3.62 15.58 18.97
N GLN A 425 3.97 16.79 18.54
CA GLN A 425 4.96 17.65 19.21
C GLN A 425 4.29 18.82 19.95
N SER A 426 2.99 18.71 20.25
CA SER A 426 2.27 19.76 20.97
C SER A 426 2.70 19.85 22.44
N ASP A 427 2.74 21.06 22.99
CA ASP A 427 2.94 21.27 24.44
C ASP A 427 1.80 20.72 25.30
N ARG A 428 0.67 20.32 24.69
CA ARG A 428 -0.48 19.72 25.38
C ARG A 428 -0.36 18.21 25.58
N ARG A 429 0.78 17.60 25.24
CA ARG A 429 1.00 16.15 25.41
C ARG A 429 0.85 15.75 26.87
N LEU A 430 0.05 14.70 27.11
CA LEU A 430 -0.05 14.09 28.43
C LEU A 430 1.19 13.23 28.65
N LEU A 431 1.96 13.55 29.70
CA LEU A 431 3.27 12.95 29.96
C LEU A 431 3.20 11.85 31.01
N GLU A 432 2.28 11.93 31.97
CA GLU A 432 2.17 11.00 33.09
C GLU A 432 0.70 10.76 33.45
N PRO A 433 0.35 9.62 34.08
CA PRO A 433 -1.00 9.37 34.55
C PRO A 433 -1.44 10.43 35.56
N LEU A 434 -2.71 10.83 35.49
CA LEU A 434 -3.30 11.76 36.45
C LEU A 434 -4.46 11.09 37.17
N VAL A 435 -4.54 11.22 38.48
CA VAL A 435 -5.68 10.77 39.29
C VAL A 435 -6.27 11.97 40.00
N ARG A 436 -7.60 12.06 40.01
CA ARG A 436 -8.31 13.12 40.71
C ARG A 436 -8.24 12.88 42.21
N ASP A 437 -7.67 13.87 42.90
CA ASP A 437 -7.77 14.00 44.35
C ASP A 437 -8.56 15.27 44.66
N GLN A 438 -9.67 15.11 45.39
CA GLN A 438 -10.67 16.16 45.62
C GLN A 438 -11.10 16.80 44.28
N ASP A 439 -10.75 18.07 44.05
CA ASP A 439 -11.14 18.83 42.86
C ASP A 439 -10.01 18.97 41.81
N ARG A 440 -8.84 18.35 42.02
CA ARG A 440 -7.68 18.53 41.13
C ARG A 440 -7.11 17.20 40.65
N LEU A 441 -6.72 17.18 39.37
CA LEU A 441 -5.90 16.10 38.81
C LEU A 441 -4.46 16.25 39.32
N GLN A 442 -3.92 15.18 39.88
CA GLN A 442 -2.55 15.11 40.36
C GLN A 442 -1.78 14.01 39.62
N PRO A 443 -0.49 14.22 39.31
CA PRO A 443 0.42 13.18 38.85
C PRO A 443 0.36 11.92 39.72
N ALA A 444 0.34 10.76 39.07
CA ALA A 444 0.25 9.46 39.70
C ALA A 444 1.13 8.44 38.99
N THR A 445 1.59 7.43 39.74
CA THR A 445 2.25 6.26 39.12
C THR A 445 1.23 5.43 38.34
N TRP A 446 1.69 4.75 37.28
CA TRP A 446 0.85 3.84 36.51
C TRP A 446 0.14 2.78 37.37
N SER A 447 0.84 2.20 38.35
CA SER A 447 0.26 1.21 39.26
C SER A 447 -0.89 1.81 40.08
N HIS A 448 -0.71 3.02 40.61
CA HIS A 448 -1.77 3.71 41.34
C HIS A 448 -2.95 4.06 40.42
N ALA A 449 -2.70 4.64 39.25
CA ALA A 449 -3.75 5.01 38.30
C ALA A 449 -4.60 3.80 37.88
N LEU A 450 -3.98 2.68 37.51
CA LEU A 450 -4.69 1.45 37.10
C LEU A 450 -5.50 0.84 38.25
N GLN A 451 -4.95 0.82 39.46
CA GLN A 451 -5.66 0.34 40.65
C GLN A 451 -6.85 1.24 41.00
N SER A 452 -6.68 2.56 40.89
CA SER A 452 -7.75 3.53 41.09
C SER A 452 -8.87 3.32 40.07
N VAL A 453 -8.55 3.13 38.79
CA VAL A 453 -9.57 2.82 37.76
C VAL A 453 -10.32 1.54 38.12
N ALA A 454 -9.61 0.45 38.43
CA ALA A 454 -10.25 -0.82 38.78
C ALA A 454 -11.13 -0.69 40.03
N ALA A 455 -10.68 0.04 41.06
CA ALA A 455 -11.44 0.27 42.28
C ALA A 455 -12.70 1.11 42.03
N LEU A 456 -12.59 2.15 41.21
CA LEU A 456 -13.70 3.06 40.87
C LEU A 456 -14.74 2.40 39.97
N LEU A 457 -14.34 1.47 39.09
CA LEU A 457 -15.28 0.77 38.19
C LEU A 457 -16.08 -0.35 38.89
N ARG A 458 -15.53 -0.98 39.93
CA ARG A 458 -16.16 -2.12 40.65
C ARG A 458 -17.63 -1.92 41.07
N PRO A 459 -18.07 -0.74 41.54
CA PRO A 459 -19.45 -0.55 41.98
C PRO A 459 -20.49 -0.52 40.86
N PHE A 460 -20.07 -0.33 39.61
CA PHE A 460 -20.98 -0.15 38.47
C PHE A 460 -21.28 -1.49 37.80
N ALA A 461 -22.56 -1.74 37.50
CA ALA A 461 -22.96 -2.84 36.64
C ALA A 461 -22.65 -2.50 35.17
N GLY A 462 -22.45 -3.51 34.32
CA GLY A 462 -22.06 -3.31 32.92
C GLY A 462 -22.99 -2.40 32.10
N TRP A 463 -24.30 -2.42 32.36
CA TRP A 463 -25.27 -1.53 31.70
C TRP A 463 -25.17 -0.06 32.12
N GLN A 464 -24.46 0.24 33.22
CA GLN A 464 -24.17 1.61 33.69
C GLN A 464 -22.84 2.15 33.13
N ILE A 465 -22.09 1.32 32.39
CA ILE A 465 -20.78 1.65 31.84
C ILE A 465 -20.92 1.83 30.33
N ALA A 466 -20.41 2.93 29.81
CA ALA A 466 -20.25 3.17 28.38
C ALA A 466 -18.78 3.30 28.00
N ILE A 467 -18.40 2.78 26.84
CA ILE A 467 -17.05 2.88 26.27
C ILE A 467 -17.14 3.63 24.94
N LEU A 468 -16.45 4.76 24.86
CA LEU A 468 -16.29 5.55 23.65
C LEU A 468 -14.90 5.30 23.09
N ALA A 469 -14.81 4.51 22.02
CA ALA A 469 -13.56 4.17 21.36
C ALA A 469 -13.25 5.09 20.18
N SER A 470 -12.00 5.06 19.70
CA SER A 470 -11.60 5.82 18.51
C SER A 470 -11.45 4.94 17.28
N GLY A 471 -11.96 5.41 16.14
CA GLY A 471 -11.66 4.84 14.82
C GLY A 471 -10.20 5.03 14.39
N ARG A 472 -9.36 5.69 15.22
CA ARG A 472 -7.91 5.83 15.05
C ARG A 472 -7.07 4.84 15.85
N MET A 473 -7.71 3.96 16.63
CA MET A 473 -7.02 2.89 17.33
C MET A 473 -6.60 1.78 16.37
N THR A 474 -5.51 1.08 16.69
CA THR A 474 -5.08 -0.11 15.96
C THR A 474 -6.03 -1.27 16.21
N ASN A 475 -5.96 -2.31 15.38
CA ASN A 475 -6.78 -3.51 15.55
C ASN A 475 -6.48 -4.22 16.87
N GLU A 476 -5.22 -4.22 17.32
CA GLU A 476 -4.83 -4.81 18.60
C GLU A 476 -5.48 -4.07 19.77
N GLU A 477 -5.51 -2.73 19.70
CA GLU A 477 -6.13 -1.86 20.68
C GLU A 477 -7.66 -2.03 20.67
N LEU A 478 -8.28 -2.09 19.50
CA LEU A 478 -9.72 -2.33 19.36
C LEU A 478 -10.11 -3.73 19.86
N TRP A 479 -9.29 -4.74 19.58
CA TRP A 479 -9.52 -6.10 20.08
C TRP A 479 -9.47 -6.15 21.60
N LEU A 480 -8.49 -5.51 22.23
CA LEU A 480 -8.44 -5.37 23.69
C LEU A 480 -9.59 -4.53 24.23
N THR A 481 -10.05 -3.53 23.49
CA THR A 481 -11.23 -2.74 23.88
C THR A 481 -12.49 -3.60 23.94
N ALA A 482 -12.70 -4.49 22.97
CA ALA A 482 -13.79 -5.46 23.00
C ALA A 482 -13.68 -6.41 24.21
N ARG A 483 -12.48 -6.88 24.54
CA ARG A 483 -12.22 -7.72 25.73
C ARG A 483 -12.46 -6.97 27.04
N LEU A 484 -12.10 -5.69 27.10
CA LEU A 484 -12.39 -4.81 28.24
C LEU A 484 -13.89 -4.66 28.45
N ALA A 485 -14.65 -4.41 27.38
CA ALA A 485 -16.11 -4.33 27.43
C ALA A 485 -16.72 -5.64 27.98
N GLU A 486 -16.26 -6.79 27.47
CA GLU A 486 -16.69 -8.12 27.95
C GLU A 486 -16.36 -8.33 29.43
N SER A 487 -15.15 -7.97 29.88
CA SER A 487 -14.75 -8.09 31.29
C SER A 487 -15.59 -7.20 32.23
N LEU A 488 -16.11 -6.09 31.73
CA LEU A 488 -16.97 -5.17 32.47
C LEU A 488 -18.47 -5.51 32.32
N GLY A 489 -18.82 -6.43 31.41
CA GLY A 489 -20.20 -6.67 31.00
C GLY A 489 -20.86 -5.47 30.31
N ALA A 490 -20.07 -4.54 29.77
CA ALA A 490 -20.54 -3.33 29.12
C ALA A 490 -21.03 -3.64 27.70
N THR A 491 -22.26 -3.22 27.39
CA THR A 491 -22.87 -3.40 26.05
C THR A 491 -22.90 -2.11 25.23
N LEU A 492 -22.74 -0.96 25.89
CA LEU A 492 -22.69 0.36 25.25
C LEU A 492 -21.26 0.70 24.85
N ILE A 493 -20.86 0.23 23.67
CA ILE A 493 -19.56 0.46 23.08
C ILE A 493 -19.72 0.91 21.63
N ASP A 494 -19.12 2.02 21.26
CA ASP A 494 -19.08 2.49 19.87
C ASP A 494 -17.84 3.34 19.60
N ILE A 495 -17.53 3.57 18.32
CA ILE A 495 -16.53 4.55 17.92
C ILE A 495 -17.14 5.90 17.60
N VAL A 496 -16.34 6.97 17.70
CA VAL A 496 -16.76 8.29 17.22
C VAL A 496 -16.66 8.34 15.69
N PRO A 497 -17.77 8.53 14.96
CA PRO A 497 -17.73 8.72 13.52
C PRO A 497 -17.13 10.09 13.20
N ARG A 498 -16.12 10.11 12.32
CA ARG A 498 -15.51 11.35 11.84
C ARG A 498 -15.69 11.40 10.34
N SER A 499 -16.48 12.35 9.85
CA SER A 499 -16.70 12.55 8.42
C SER A 499 -16.21 13.93 7.97
N GLY A 500 -15.86 14.03 6.70
CA GLY A 500 -15.47 15.30 6.08
C GLY A 500 -15.58 15.25 4.56
N PRO A 501 -15.23 16.35 3.88
CA PRO A 501 -15.25 16.40 2.41
C PRO A 501 -14.35 15.32 1.80
N ALA A 502 -14.84 14.61 0.80
CA ALA A 502 -14.05 13.63 0.05
C ALA A 502 -13.66 14.18 -1.33
N ASP A 503 -12.71 13.51 -1.97
CA ASP A 503 -12.40 13.69 -3.40
C ASP A 503 -12.39 12.34 -4.13
N ASP A 504 -12.25 12.39 -5.44
CA ASP A 504 -12.14 11.23 -6.34
C ASP A 504 -10.69 10.73 -6.50
N ILE A 505 -9.76 11.22 -5.67
CA ILE A 505 -8.32 10.96 -5.78
C ILE A 505 -7.85 10.03 -4.65
N LEU A 506 -7.80 10.51 -3.40
CA LEU A 506 -7.32 9.75 -2.24
C LEU A 506 -7.97 10.14 -0.91
N LEU A 507 -8.64 11.28 -0.81
CA LEU A 507 -9.18 11.75 0.47
C LEU A 507 -10.56 11.12 0.71
N SER A 508 -10.63 10.13 1.61
CA SER A 508 -11.89 9.46 1.95
C SER A 508 -12.77 10.30 2.86
N ALA A 509 -14.09 10.30 2.62
CA ALA A 509 -15.09 10.96 3.49
C ALA A 509 -14.97 10.50 4.95
N ASP A 510 -14.66 9.22 5.16
CA ASP A 510 -14.40 8.66 6.49
C ASP A 510 -13.01 9.09 6.96
N ARG A 511 -12.98 9.94 7.99
CA ARG A 511 -11.76 10.48 8.62
C ARG A 511 -11.19 9.59 9.71
N ASN A 512 -11.76 8.40 9.88
CA ASN A 512 -11.18 7.35 10.70
C ASN A 512 -10.39 6.38 9.80
N PRO A 513 -9.11 6.13 10.10
CA PRO A 513 -8.28 5.21 9.32
C PRO A 513 -8.68 3.75 9.50
N ASN A 514 -9.41 3.41 10.57
CA ASN A 514 -9.65 2.03 10.97
C ASN A 514 -11.12 1.72 11.32
N THR A 515 -12.09 2.43 10.73
CA THR A 515 -13.52 2.10 10.87
C THR A 515 -13.80 0.65 10.46
N SER A 516 -13.12 0.16 9.41
CA SER A 516 -13.27 -1.23 8.95
C SER A 516 -12.81 -2.22 10.02
N GLY A 517 -11.67 -1.97 10.68
CA GLY A 517 -11.19 -2.79 11.78
C GLY A 517 -12.09 -2.75 13.00
N ALA A 518 -12.60 -1.56 13.37
CA ALA A 518 -13.52 -1.42 14.49
C ALA A 518 -14.84 -2.20 14.29
N ARG A 519 -15.36 -2.22 13.06
CA ARG A 519 -16.54 -3.03 12.71
C ARG A 519 -16.23 -4.53 12.74
N LEU A 520 -15.10 -4.94 12.16
CA LEU A 520 -14.67 -6.34 12.15
C LEU A 520 -14.54 -6.89 13.58
N LEU A 521 -14.02 -6.07 14.49
CA LEU A 521 -13.79 -6.41 15.89
C LEU A 521 -15.00 -6.12 16.80
N ARG A 522 -16.15 -5.74 16.23
CA ARG A 522 -17.42 -5.47 16.93
C ARG A 522 -17.32 -4.36 18.01
N VAL A 523 -16.41 -3.42 17.81
CA VAL A 523 -16.29 -2.19 18.62
C VAL A 523 -17.12 -1.05 18.04
N ALA A 524 -17.37 -1.07 16.73
CA ALA A 524 -18.21 -0.10 16.04
C ALA A 524 -19.49 -0.76 15.52
N SER A 525 -20.63 -0.11 15.73
CA SER A 525 -21.89 -0.56 15.12
C SER A 525 -21.99 -0.18 13.65
N GLU A 526 -22.83 -0.90 12.89
CA GLU A 526 -23.07 -0.58 11.47
C GLU A 526 -23.80 0.76 11.29
N SER A 527 -24.64 1.13 12.26
CA SER A 527 -25.34 2.42 12.32
C SER A 527 -24.85 3.22 13.53
N ALA A 528 -24.87 4.56 13.47
CA ALA A 528 -24.48 5.43 14.59
C ALA A 528 -25.50 5.43 15.75
N THR A 529 -26.27 4.35 15.89
CA THR A 529 -27.35 4.20 16.87
C THR A 529 -26.80 3.99 18.28
N VAL A 530 -25.72 3.23 18.44
CA VAL A 530 -25.13 2.97 19.76
C VAL A 530 -24.52 4.23 20.35
N LEU A 531 -23.79 5.03 19.57
CA LEU A 531 -23.33 6.34 20.02
C LEU A 531 -24.49 7.27 20.45
N GLN A 532 -25.63 7.22 19.76
CA GLN A 532 -26.80 7.99 20.19
C GLN A 532 -27.37 7.47 21.51
N GLN A 533 -27.47 6.15 21.66
CA GLN A 533 -27.89 5.51 22.90
C GLN A 533 -26.96 5.88 24.06
N ILE A 534 -25.63 5.91 23.85
CA ILE A 534 -24.67 6.37 24.86
C ILE A 534 -25.02 7.78 25.33
N LYS A 535 -25.26 8.72 24.41
CA LYS A 535 -25.61 10.10 24.74
C LYS A 535 -26.94 10.21 25.49
N GLU A 536 -27.95 9.49 25.03
CA GLU A 536 -29.28 9.47 25.65
C GLU A 536 -29.24 8.82 27.05
N SER A 537 -28.47 7.74 27.22
CA SER A 537 -28.29 7.06 28.50
C SER A 537 -27.45 7.85 29.50
N ILE A 538 -26.48 8.65 29.05
CA ILE A 538 -25.78 9.63 29.91
C ILE A 538 -26.76 10.73 30.34
N TYR A 539 -27.55 11.26 29.40
CA TYR A 539 -28.53 12.31 29.69
C TYR A 539 -29.61 11.85 30.69
N SER A 540 -30.09 10.61 30.56
CA SER A 540 -31.10 10.03 31.47
C SER A 540 -30.53 9.58 32.82
N GLY A 541 -29.20 9.57 32.99
CA GLY A 541 -28.52 9.10 34.20
C GLY A 541 -28.44 7.57 34.33
N GLN A 542 -28.80 6.83 33.28
CA GLN A 542 -28.64 5.38 33.21
C GLN A 542 -27.16 4.98 33.16
N VAL A 543 -26.38 5.66 32.31
CA VAL A 543 -24.92 5.53 32.30
C VAL A 543 -24.33 6.44 33.36
N GLN A 544 -23.48 5.87 34.22
CA GLN A 544 -22.86 6.55 35.35
C GLN A 544 -21.32 6.51 35.28
N ALA A 545 -20.77 5.61 34.46
CA ALA A 545 -19.34 5.53 34.20
C ALA A 545 -19.07 5.61 32.69
N LEU A 546 -18.20 6.54 32.30
CA LEU A 546 -17.75 6.69 30.91
C LEU A 546 -16.25 6.40 30.81
N ILE A 547 -15.86 5.55 29.87
CA ILE A 547 -14.47 5.32 29.48
C ILE A 547 -14.29 5.87 28.07
N SER A 548 -13.47 6.91 27.91
CA SER A 548 -13.12 7.46 26.59
C SER A 548 -11.71 7.04 26.19
N LEU A 549 -11.56 6.46 25.00
CA LEU A 549 -10.31 5.90 24.47
C LEU A 549 -9.90 6.66 23.20
N GLY A 550 -9.08 7.69 23.37
CA GLY A 550 -8.56 8.54 22.30
C GLY A 550 -9.59 9.50 21.70
N GLU A 551 -10.66 9.79 22.44
CA GLU A 551 -11.76 10.63 21.99
C GLU A 551 -12.13 11.67 23.04
N ASN A 552 -12.64 12.81 22.55
CA ASN A 552 -13.13 13.90 23.37
C ASN A 552 -14.67 13.83 23.44
N PRO A 553 -15.28 13.44 24.58
CA PRO A 553 -16.73 13.34 24.72
C PRO A 553 -17.48 14.64 24.37
N LEU A 554 -16.86 15.79 24.61
CA LEU A 554 -17.46 17.10 24.33
C LEU A 554 -17.59 17.36 22.82
N GLU A 555 -16.63 16.89 22.02
CA GLU A 555 -16.71 16.95 20.55
C GLU A 555 -17.72 15.95 19.97
N CYS A 556 -18.17 14.97 20.77
CA CYS A 556 -19.12 13.93 20.36
C CYS A 556 -20.58 14.31 20.64
N GLY A 557 -20.81 15.47 21.25
CA GLY A 557 -22.12 16.00 21.62
C GLY A 557 -22.57 15.69 23.04
N ILE A 558 -21.68 15.22 23.93
CA ILE A 558 -21.95 15.14 25.37
C ILE A 558 -21.70 16.53 25.96
N ALA A 559 -22.69 17.11 26.62
CA ALA A 559 -22.59 18.46 27.15
C ALA A 559 -21.67 18.52 28.38
N PRO A 560 -20.97 19.66 28.63
CA PRO A 560 -20.12 19.82 29.80
C PRO A 560 -20.83 19.52 31.13
N GLU A 561 -22.11 19.90 31.25
CA GLU A 561 -22.92 19.68 32.44
C GLU A 561 -23.25 18.21 32.64
N GLN A 562 -23.37 17.43 31.56
CA GLN A 562 -23.59 15.99 31.61
C GLN A 562 -22.30 15.28 32.06
N LEU A 563 -21.15 15.68 31.48
CA LEU A 563 -19.86 15.12 31.84
C LEU A 563 -19.48 15.44 33.29
N ALA A 564 -19.78 16.65 33.78
CA ALA A 564 -19.56 17.06 35.16
C ALA A 564 -20.43 16.30 36.18
N ARG A 565 -21.58 15.78 35.76
CA ARG A 565 -22.51 15.01 36.61
C ARG A 565 -22.18 13.52 36.64
N LEU A 566 -21.36 13.02 35.72
CA LEU A 566 -21.01 11.61 35.68
C LEU A 566 -20.23 11.23 36.96
N PRO A 567 -20.69 10.21 37.71
CA PRO A 567 -19.96 9.70 38.87
C PRO A 567 -18.53 9.26 38.57
N LEU A 568 -18.28 8.75 37.36
CA LEU A 568 -16.96 8.31 36.94
C LEU A 568 -16.70 8.65 35.46
N TYR A 569 -15.58 9.32 35.20
CA TYR A 569 -15.07 9.52 33.85
C TYR A 569 -13.58 9.16 33.78
N ILE A 570 -13.23 8.22 32.90
CA ILE A 570 -11.86 7.80 32.65
C ILE A 570 -11.49 8.22 31.23
N ALA A 571 -10.38 8.94 31.09
CA ALA A 571 -9.87 9.39 29.81
C ALA A 571 -8.53 8.72 29.50
N MET A 572 -8.44 8.00 28.39
CA MET A 572 -7.15 7.62 27.80
C MET A 572 -6.93 8.51 26.59
N ASP A 573 -5.92 9.38 26.63
CA ASP A 573 -5.71 10.40 25.61
C ASP A 573 -4.24 10.71 25.36
N LEU A 574 -3.95 11.17 24.15
CA LEU A 574 -2.64 11.69 23.74
C LEU A 574 -2.38 13.11 24.25
N LEU A 575 -3.43 13.94 24.20
CA LEU A 575 -3.37 15.38 24.43
C LEU A 575 -4.39 15.77 25.50
N SER A 576 -3.98 16.67 26.39
CA SER A 576 -4.93 17.37 27.25
C SER A 576 -5.89 18.19 26.39
N ASN A 577 -7.18 18.04 26.67
CA ASN A 577 -8.28 18.69 25.98
C ASN A 577 -9.30 19.24 26.99
N ASN A 578 -10.39 19.82 26.50
CA ASN A 578 -11.41 20.44 27.35
C ASN A 578 -12.24 19.44 28.17
N SER A 579 -12.22 18.15 27.83
CA SER A 579 -12.86 17.10 28.65
C SER A 579 -11.95 16.61 29.79
N THR A 580 -10.62 16.74 29.63
CA THR A 580 -9.63 16.23 30.60
C THR A 580 -9.89 16.71 32.02
N SER A 581 -10.33 17.98 32.20
CA SER A 581 -10.62 18.55 33.51
C SER A 581 -11.79 17.92 34.26
N TYR A 582 -12.62 17.10 33.60
CA TYR A 582 -13.73 16.35 34.23
C TYR A 582 -13.33 14.91 34.59
N ALA A 583 -12.20 14.42 34.10
CA ALA A 583 -11.80 13.03 34.30
C ALA A 583 -11.47 12.75 35.78
N SER A 584 -11.88 11.59 36.28
CA SER A 584 -11.44 11.02 37.55
C SER A 584 -10.04 10.42 37.42
N VAL A 585 -9.72 9.83 36.26
CA VAL A 585 -8.38 9.33 35.92
C VAL A 585 -8.06 9.63 34.46
N VAL A 586 -6.83 10.08 34.19
CA VAL A 586 -6.28 10.32 32.86
C VAL A 586 -5.09 9.38 32.63
N LEU A 587 -5.12 8.63 31.53
CA LEU A 587 -4.09 7.67 31.13
C LEU A 587 -3.41 8.17 29.84
N PRO A 588 -2.14 8.60 29.88
CA PRO A 588 -1.45 9.14 28.71
C PRO A 588 -1.12 8.04 27.68
N SER A 589 -1.60 8.21 26.45
CA SER A 589 -1.42 7.27 25.35
C SER A 589 -0.47 7.78 24.25
N LEU A 590 -0.15 6.91 23.29
CA LEU A 590 0.80 7.21 22.21
C LEU A 590 0.11 7.52 20.88
N GLY A 591 0.76 8.41 20.10
CA GLY A 591 0.29 8.78 18.78
C GLY A 591 0.70 7.77 17.71
N PHE A 592 0.15 7.88 16.49
CA PHE A 592 0.36 6.88 15.44
C PHE A 592 1.84 6.63 15.07
N ALA A 593 2.69 7.64 15.17
CA ALA A 593 4.12 7.53 14.87
C ALA A 593 4.96 7.04 16.06
N GLU A 594 4.36 6.89 17.23
CA GLU A 594 5.01 6.51 18.49
C GLU A 594 4.73 5.06 18.89
N LYS A 595 3.82 4.39 18.17
CA LYS A 595 3.39 3.02 18.47
C LYS A 595 3.46 2.10 17.27
N ARG A 596 3.27 0.80 17.53
CA ARG A 596 3.17 -0.24 16.51
C ARG A 596 1.79 -0.88 16.55
N GLY A 597 1.37 -1.46 15.43
CA GLY A 597 0.13 -2.22 15.36
C GLY A 597 -0.33 -2.41 13.91
N SER A 598 -1.60 -2.70 13.73
CA SER A 598 -2.21 -2.87 12.41
C SER A 598 -3.54 -2.13 12.29
N MET A 599 -3.89 -1.70 11.08
CA MET A 599 -5.22 -1.12 10.78
C MET A 599 -5.74 -1.68 9.46
N ILE A 600 -7.05 -1.76 9.32
CA ILE A 600 -7.74 -2.15 8.09
C ILE A 600 -8.35 -0.89 7.46
N ASN A 601 -7.88 -0.55 6.26
CA ASN A 601 -8.34 0.62 5.55
C ASN A 601 -9.76 0.42 4.94
N GLY A 602 -10.30 1.45 4.30
CA GLY A 602 -11.63 1.42 3.69
C GLY A 602 -11.75 0.52 2.45
N LYS A 603 -10.64 -0.02 1.93
CA LYS A 603 -10.63 -1.09 0.92
C LYS A 603 -10.53 -2.50 1.51
N GLY A 604 -10.50 -2.64 2.83
CA GLY A 604 -10.33 -3.94 3.48
C GLY A 604 -8.90 -4.49 3.41
N ARG A 605 -7.91 -3.60 3.24
CA ARG A 605 -6.49 -3.95 3.27
C ARG A 605 -5.92 -3.71 4.65
N LEU A 606 -5.36 -4.77 5.23
CA LEU A 606 -4.62 -4.75 6.49
C LEU A 606 -3.21 -4.18 6.27
N GLN A 607 -2.87 -3.11 6.97
CA GLN A 607 -1.59 -2.42 6.89
C GLN A 607 -0.89 -2.38 8.25
N ARG A 608 0.44 -2.48 8.25
CA ARG A 608 1.27 -2.44 9.45
C ARG A 608 1.73 -1.01 9.75
N LEU A 609 1.48 -0.57 10.98
CA LEU A 609 1.91 0.69 11.55
C LEU A 609 3.23 0.46 12.28
N ASN A 610 4.27 1.23 11.92
CA ASN A 610 5.58 1.14 12.57
C ASN A 610 5.88 2.40 13.36
N ARG A 611 6.40 2.21 14.58
CA ARG A 611 6.92 3.27 15.44
C ARG A 611 8.14 3.94 14.80
N ALA A 612 8.04 5.25 14.59
CA ALA A 612 9.08 6.11 14.04
C ALA A 612 9.87 6.85 15.14
N VAL A 613 9.19 7.32 16.18
CA VAL A 613 9.78 8.04 17.33
C VAL A 613 9.39 7.40 18.66
N ARG A 614 10.08 7.72 19.75
CA ARG A 614 9.68 7.30 21.09
C ARG A 614 8.54 8.16 21.63
N GLY A 615 7.73 7.59 22.51
CA GLY A 615 6.73 8.34 23.26
C GLY A 615 7.37 9.28 24.30
N PRO A 616 6.72 10.42 24.62
CA PRO A 616 7.22 11.35 25.62
C PRO A 616 6.83 10.93 27.05
N GLY A 617 7.64 11.34 28.02
CA GLY A 617 7.38 11.10 29.44
C GLY A 617 7.19 9.62 29.77
N GLU A 618 6.15 9.34 30.55
CA GLU A 618 5.67 8.01 30.91
C GLU A 618 4.48 7.53 30.07
N ALA A 619 4.16 8.17 28.94
CA ALA A 619 3.09 7.72 28.06
C ALA A 619 3.36 6.29 27.55
N ARG A 620 2.31 5.46 27.46
CA ARG A 620 2.42 4.04 27.08
C ARG A 620 1.62 3.70 25.84
N ASP A 621 2.04 2.66 25.13
CA ASP A 621 1.26 2.08 24.03
C ASP A 621 -0.16 1.73 24.52
N ASP A 622 -1.18 2.12 23.76
CA ASP A 622 -2.58 1.99 24.17
C ASP A 622 -2.96 0.52 24.42
N TRP A 623 -2.38 -0.43 23.67
CA TRP A 623 -2.61 -1.86 23.90
C TRP A 623 -2.07 -2.31 25.26
N ASP A 624 -0.94 -1.78 25.73
CA ASP A 624 -0.40 -2.14 27.05
C ASP A 624 -1.23 -1.52 28.18
N ILE A 625 -1.74 -0.30 27.97
CA ILE A 625 -2.68 0.35 28.89
C ILE A 625 -3.94 -0.51 29.04
N LEU A 626 -4.57 -0.88 27.91
CA LEU A 626 -5.80 -1.68 27.90
C LEU A 626 -5.58 -3.07 28.50
N ARG A 627 -4.49 -3.74 28.15
CA ARG A 627 -4.11 -5.03 28.73
C ARG A 627 -3.96 -4.94 30.25
N SER A 628 -3.21 -3.93 30.73
CA SER A 628 -2.96 -3.73 32.15
C SER A 628 -4.25 -3.37 32.91
N LEU A 629 -5.15 -2.63 32.27
CA LEU A 629 -6.45 -2.29 32.81
C LEU A 629 -7.35 -3.52 32.96
N ILE A 630 -7.44 -4.37 31.93
CA ILE A 630 -8.16 -5.66 31.99
C ILE A 630 -7.63 -6.50 33.15
N GLN A 631 -6.30 -6.62 33.27
CA GLN A 631 -5.68 -7.36 34.37
C GLN A 631 -6.04 -6.79 35.75
N ALA A 632 -6.04 -5.46 35.90
CA ALA A 632 -6.40 -4.81 37.16
C ALA A 632 -7.88 -5.02 37.54
N ILE A 633 -8.78 -5.05 36.55
CA ILE A 633 -10.22 -5.25 36.74
C ILE A 633 -10.54 -6.70 37.09
N SER A 634 -9.97 -7.67 36.37
CA SER A 634 -10.28 -9.10 36.57
C SER A 634 -9.67 -9.68 37.86
N GLY A 635 -8.68 -9.01 38.46
CA GLY A 635 -7.88 -9.57 39.55
C GLY A 635 -7.00 -10.74 39.10
N ASN A 636 -6.02 -11.17 39.90
CA ASN A 636 -5.17 -12.34 39.62
C ASN A 636 -5.93 -13.69 39.72
N ALA A 637 -7.23 -13.72 39.43
CA ALA A 637 -8.07 -14.92 39.51
C ALA A 637 -7.93 -15.75 38.22
N SER A 638 -7.16 -16.83 38.34
CA SER A 638 -7.18 -18.09 37.56
C SER A 638 -8.06 -18.12 36.30
N ALA A 639 -7.40 -18.01 35.14
CA ALA A 639 -7.63 -18.77 33.91
C ALA A 639 -9.06 -19.29 33.67
N THR A 640 -9.96 -18.41 33.25
CA THR A 640 -11.04 -18.79 32.32
C THR A 640 -10.51 -18.68 30.89
N SER A 641 -11.08 -19.44 29.95
CA SER A 641 -10.63 -19.57 28.55
C SER A 641 -10.71 -18.29 27.70
N SER A 642 -11.09 -17.15 28.30
CA SER A 642 -11.21 -15.83 27.68
C SER A 642 -10.25 -14.78 28.25
N GLN A 643 -9.35 -15.15 29.17
CA GLN A 643 -8.35 -14.22 29.71
C GLN A 643 -7.12 -14.08 28.77
N PRO A 644 -6.53 -12.87 28.67
CA PRO A 644 -5.20 -12.68 28.07
C PRO A 644 -4.09 -13.18 29.02
N ALA A 645 -4.24 -14.39 29.58
CA ALA A 645 -3.17 -15.05 30.30
C ALA A 645 -2.05 -15.36 29.29
N GLY A 646 -0.87 -14.78 29.50
CA GLY A 646 0.26 -14.92 28.59
C GLY A 646 0.40 -13.85 27.51
N THR A 647 -0.35 -12.74 27.59
CA THR A 647 -0.14 -11.58 26.69
C THR A 647 0.95 -10.68 27.26
N TYR A 648 2.17 -10.78 26.72
CA TYR A 648 3.29 -9.96 27.15
C TYR A 648 3.75 -9.00 26.06
N THR A 649 3.42 -9.30 24.81
CA THR A 649 3.83 -8.57 23.62
C THR A 649 2.64 -8.21 22.75
N ILE A 650 2.79 -7.23 21.85
CA ILE A 650 1.78 -6.91 20.85
C ILE A 650 1.58 -8.08 19.88
N GLU A 651 2.61 -8.89 19.64
CA GLU A 651 2.54 -10.11 18.84
C GLU A 651 1.61 -11.15 19.48
N ASP A 652 1.58 -11.26 20.81
CA ASP A 652 0.64 -12.14 21.52
C ASP A 652 -0.81 -11.66 21.33
N VAL A 653 -1.03 -10.34 21.40
CA VAL A 653 -2.35 -9.73 21.13
C VAL A 653 -2.80 -10.05 19.72
N PHE A 654 -1.92 -9.83 18.74
CA PHE A 654 -2.23 -10.11 17.33
C PHE A 654 -2.53 -11.60 17.12
N ARG A 655 -1.76 -12.49 17.72
CA ARG A 655 -1.97 -13.94 17.62
C ARG A 655 -3.35 -14.32 18.15
N GLN A 656 -3.71 -13.87 19.35
CA GLN A 656 -5.04 -14.13 19.93
C GLN A 656 -6.17 -13.55 19.08
N MET A 657 -5.96 -12.34 18.52
CA MET A 657 -6.89 -11.74 17.58
C MET A 657 -7.04 -12.57 16.30
N SER A 658 -5.94 -13.05 15.72
CA SER A 658 -5.94 -13.87 14.50
C SER A 658 -6.58 -15.25 14.69
N GLU A 659 -6.47 -15.82 15.89
CA GLU A 659 -7.12 -17.08 16.27
C GLU A 659 -8.64 -16.90 16.44
N ALA A 660 -9.09 -15.71 16.86
CA ALA A 660 -10.49 -15.39 17.12
C ALA A 660 -11.25 -14.83 15.90
N VAL A 661 -10.56 -14.20 14.95
CA VAL A 661 -11.16 -13.49 13.81
C VAL A 661 -10.82 -14.23 12.50
N PRO A 662 -11.80 -14.86 11.83
CA PRO A 662 -11.56 -15.67 10.63
C PRO A 662 -10.82 -14.95 9.52
N GLU A 663 -11.13 -13.68 9.27
CA GLU A 663 -10.52 -12.83 8.23
C GLU A 663 -9.03 -12.56 8.48
N LEU A 664 -8.55 -12.79 9.70
CA LEU A 664 -7.16 -12.61 10.11
C LEU A 664 -6.42 -13.93 10.31
N SER A 665 -7.09 -15.07 10.08
CA SER A 665 -6.55 -16.40 10.35
C SER A 665 -5.23 -16.66 9.59
N GLY A 666 -4.25 -17.22 10.30
CA GLY A 666 -2.93 -17.56 9.75
C GLY A 666 -1.97 -16.38 9.54
N LEU A 667 -2.42 -15.15 9.82
CA LEU A 667 -1.57 -13.95 9.78
C LEU A 667 -0.86 -13.73 11.11
N THR A 668 0.28 -13.03 11.03
CA THR A 668 0.96 -12.46 12.19
C THR A 668 1.37 -11.03 11.86
N LEU A 669 1.61 -10.18 12.86
CA LEU A 669 2.07 -8.80 12.63
C LEU A 669 3.34 -8.74 11.75
N SER A 670 4.22 -9.73 11.87
CA SER A 670 5.43 -9.87 11.05
C SER A 670 5.18 -10.27 9.59
N ARG A 671 4.10 -11.03 9.33
CA ARG A 671 3.69 -11.48 7.98
C ARG A 671 2.91 -10.42 7.20
N ILE A 672 2.49 -9.33 7.83
CA ILE A 672 1.92 -8.19 7.12
C ILE A 672 3.05 -7.50 6.36
N SER A 673 3.03 -7.63 5.04
CA SER A 673 4.03 -7.03 4.16
C SER A 673 4.04 -5.50 4.26
N ASP A 674 5.10 -4.86 3.78
CA ASP A 674 5.16 -3.39 3.69
C ASP A 674 4.07 -2.81 2.75
N LEU A 675 3.47 -3.62 1.88
CA LEU A 675 2.34 -3.23 1.00
C LEU A 675 0.96 -3.58 1.60
N GLY A 676 0.94 -4.18 2.80
CA GLY A 676 -0.24 -4.72 3.44
C GLY A 676 -0.71 -6.04 2.82
N VAL A 677 -1.83 -6.54 3.32
CA VAL A 677 -2.49 -7.79 2.88
C VAL A 677 -3.97 -7.52 2.70
N GLN A 678 -4.58 -8.02 1.63
CA GLN A 678 -6.02 -7.92 1.43
C GLN A 678 -6.72 -8.92 2.37
N VAL A 679 -7.60 -8.45 3.25
CA VAL A 679 -8.31 -9.31 4.21
C VAL A 679 -9.83 -9.29 4.03
N SER A 680 -10.38 -8.25 3.40
CA SER A 680 -11.79 -8.17 3.02
C SER A 680 -11.96 -7.34 1.75
N ASN A 681 -13.01 -7.59 0.96
CA ASN A 681 -13.29 -6.79 -0.24
C ASN A 681 -14.27 -5.67 0.14
N LEU A 682 -13.73 -4.52 0.52
CA LEU A 682 -14.50 -3.30 0.74
C LEU A 682 -14.19 -2.30 -0.38
N ASP A 683 -15.16 -1.46 -0.73
CA ASP A 683 -14.97 -0.42 -1.74
C ASP A 683 -15.49 0.93 -1.23
N LYS A 684 -14.86 1.44 -0.17
CA LYS A 684 -15.27 2.70 0.51
C LYS A 684 -14.32 3.88 0.26
N THR A 685 -13.31 3.70 -0.58
CA THR A 685 -12.30 4.75 -0.85
C THR A 685 -11.91 4.74 -2.32
N PRO A 686 -11.58 5.89 -2.93
CA PRO A 686 -11.22 6.00 -4.34
C PRO A 686 -10.08 5.06 -4.77
N GLY A 687 -10.07 4.69 -6.06
CA GLY A 687 -8.99 3.97 -6.71
C GLY A 687 -7.66 4.76 -6.67
N PRO A 688 -6.50 4.07 -6.71
CA PRO A 688 -5.20 4.74 -6.79
C PRO A 688 -5.14 5.62 -8.05
N PRO A 689 -4.82 6.93 -7.95
CA PRO A 689 -4.86 7.83 -9.08
C PRO A 689 -3.62 7.66 -9.98
N GLY A 690 -3.82 7.82 -11.29
CA GLY A 690 -2.73 7.68 -12.27
C GLY A 690 -2.41 6.24 -12.67
N GLU A 691 -3.05 5.24 -12.06
CA GLU A 691 -3.10 3.91 -12.66
C GLU A 691 -3.95 3.98 -13.93
N PRO A 692 -3.49 3.38 -15.05
CA PRO A 692 -4.39 3.11 -16.14
C PRO A 692 -5.55 2.28 -15.59
N ALA A 693 -6.79 2.76 -15.75
CA ALA A 693 -7.88 1.80 -15.84
C ALA A 693 -7.48 0.78 -16.92
N GLN A 694 -7.79 -0.51 -16.76
CA GLN A 694 -7.49 -1.50 -17.81
C GLN A 694 -8.01 -1.04 -19.19
N GLU A 695 -9.09 -0.26 -19.19
CA GLU A 695 -9.65 0.50 -20.31
C GLU A 695 -8.67 1.50 -20.97
N LYS A 696 -7.87 2.26 -20.23
CA LYS A 696 -6.90 3.24 -20.77
C LYS A 696 -5.70 2.59 -21.45
N VAL A 697 -5.32 1.38 -21.07
CA VAL A 697 -4.30 0.60 -21.80
C VAL A 697 -4.85 0.21 -23.16
N ARG A 698 -6.13 -0.19 -23.22
CA ARG A 698 -6.85 -0.53 -24.44
C ARG A 698 -7.15 0.69 -25.33
N GLU A 699 -7.49 1.84 -24.75
CA GLU A 699 -7.67 3.11 -25.48
C GLU A 699 -6.37 3.57 -26.16
N ARG A 700 -5.21 3.40 -25.51
CA ARG A 700 -3.90 3.65 -26.15
C ARG A 700 -3.62 2.70 -27.33
N GLU A 701 -4.22 1.51 -27.34
CA GLU A 701 -4.18 0.62 -28.50
C GLU A 701 -5.14 1.07 -29.61
N LEU A 702 -6.29 1.62 -29.25
CA LEU A 702 -7.29 2.13 -30.19
C LEU A 702 -6.88 3.46 -30.86
N GLU A 703 -6.28 4.40 -30.12
CA GLU A 703 -5.80 5.68 -30.67
C GLU A 703 -4.66 5.53 -31.69
N LYS A 704 -3.91 4.42 -31.66
CA LYS A 704 -2.83 4.12 -32.62
C LYS A 704 -3.31 3.53 -33.94
N HIS A 705 -4.55 3.07 -33.98
CA HIS A 705 -5.20 2.57 -35.18
C HIS A 705 -6.57 3.22 -35.31
N PRO A 706 -6.65 4.50 -35.74
CA PRO A 706 -7.91 5.03 -36.21
C PRO A 706 -8.33 4.16 -37.41
N GLN A 707 -9.38 3.36 -37.24
CA GLN A 707 -10.10 2.82 -38.39
C GLN A 707 -10.82 3.96 -39.12
#